data_AF-A0A2E8FKX0-F1
#
_entry.id   AF-A0A2E8FKX0-F1
#
_cell.length_a   1.000
_cell.length_b   1.000
_cell.length_c   1.000
_cell.angle_alpha   90.00
_cell.angle_beta   90.00
_cell.angle_gamma   90.00
#
_symmetry.space_group_name_H-M   'P 1'
#
loop_
_entity.id
_entity.type
_entity.pdbx_description
1 polymer ?
#
loop_
_entity_poly.entity_id
_entity_poly.type
_entity_poly.pdbx_seq_one_letter_code
_entity_poly.pdbx_strand_id
1 'polypeptide(L)'
;MSGAWNPVLSGRLLTAVAVAVIAVNGWGPRPVLRWAQASGTEKRQRGHDLDITVDTRWAGGVAGGYFPIRISARNNASDRTVTFRVHGRQQMPTAVRTIDLKSNTRVEFSLLVPMVGRVGYGTQLVLEQNGRWLDGMEFPISFPQRATEWSQPSCLVIATDRIDFTEYDLAVHDVFRFKATSRRGGPTVSVGAETDRQDVSPNLLPKSWLAYSGLDMVAIPLQVLQALQGEQRDALLGWVETGGTLIVTGVGKPIDESAELASALGLGERSASQGGWEPPPANSRNSVSYIPTSREAEDANKKVREVEQKARQQGKSHQEIQKLVVAARRARGEAAFAWPATGSPFAFRKLQQGLVVGFVDNSMNGTRHDWCWFFRALSKQPMGLQRLQWDKRHGMSARVGHPEFLGFTVPGIDSVPVVAFLLLITLFSIVIGPVNFLFLRSRGKLYLLVVTVPVIAAVTSVVMLGYAMLSHGFGVKSYTRSITFLDQGNEKAVTMARVALFAGMAPSVLEFSRDTAVYPVRPLGSEIFSGGTVDWTNAQELVNGWIQTRTRAQLQTIRRHAVRGRLTVGTADGNTLTVANGLEWNLRHLVLRDLQGNLFYVSSLPAGRSAELSLVTDNQRPRQLLAVIAQHFAEQQQAAARIGSSRSAQSRYRARETSLGSASSFNTGILELSLRSMGIPSTRKTYVALVDGDPGIQRGVSSSDRDSLHVLKGNY
;
A
#
# COMPACT_ATOMS: atom_id res chain seq x y z
N MET A 1 -1.70 17.66 -71.16
CA MET A 1 -2.72 17.79 -72.22
C MET A 1 -3.22 16.39 -72.54
N SER A 2 -4.43 16.09 -72.03
CA SER A 2 -5.59 15.51 -72.74
C SER A 2 -5.51 14.01 -72.99
N GLY A 3 -6.43 13.17 -72.52
CA GLY A 3 -7.67 13.38 -71.80
C GLY A 3 -8.28 12.02 -71.46
N ALA A 4 -8.99 11.95 -70.34
CA ALA A 4 -9.85 10.84 -69.94
C ALA A 4 -11.01 10.65 -70.94
N TRP A 5 -11.63 9.48 -71.00
CA TRP A 5 -13.10 9.29 -70.95
C TRP A 5 -13.42 7.79 -70.68
N ASN A 6 -14.11 7.56 -69.56
CA ASN A 6 -14.92 6.37 -69.22
C ASN A 6 -16.26 6.46 -70.03
N PRO A 7 -17.23 5.49 -70.06
CA PRO A 7 -17.56 4.54 -68.99
C PRO A 7 -18.11 3.12 -69.37
N VAL A 8 -17.93 2.17 -68.43
CA VAL A 8 -18.94 1.27 -67.81
C VAL A 8 -19.84 0.39 -68.70
N LEU A 9 -19.68 -0.95 -68.62
CA LEU A 9 -20.70 -1.91 -68.13
C LEU A 9 -20.22 -3.38 -68.14
N SER A 10 -20.18 -3.94 -66.94
CA SER A 10 -20.54 -5.31 -66.53
C SER A 10 -20.29 -6.52 -67.44
N GLY A 11 -19.50 -7.49 -66.94
CA GLY A 11 -19.54 -8.88 -67.39
C GLY A 11 -18.34 -9.69 -66.91
N ARG A 12 -18.48 -10.34 -65.75
CA ARG A 12 -17.45 -11.13 -65.04
C ARG A 12 -16.89 -12.30 -65.87
N LEU A 13 -15.58 -12.57 -65.73
CA LEU A 13 -15.01 -13.82 -65.19
C LEU A 13 -13.49 -13.83 -65.37
N LEU A 14 -12.73 -13.90 -64.27
CA LEU A 14 -11.53 -14.75 -64.11
C LEU A 14 -11.01 -14.68 -62.66
N THR A 15 -11.10 -15.84 -62.03
CA THR A 15 -10.31 -16.46 -60.95
C THR A 15 -9.12 -15.68 -60.36
N ALA A 16 -9.14 -15.47 -59.03
CA ALA A 16 -7.94 -15.47 -58.19
C ALA A 16 -8.31 -15.72 -56.71
N VAL A 17 -7.50 -16.55 -56.07
CA VAL A 17 -7.60 -17.07 -54.71
C VAL A 17 -7.45 -15.96 -53.67
N ALA A 18 -8.47 -15.79 -52.82
CA ALA A 18 -8.39 -15.10 -51.54
C ALA A 18 -9.10 -15.95 -50.49
N VAL A 19 -8.36 -16.47 -49.51
CA VAL A 19 -8.92 -17.16 -48.34
C VAL A 19 -9.61 -16.12 -47.47
N ALA A 20 -10.94 -16.12 -47.53
CA ALA A 20 -11.81 -15.20 -46.84
C ALA A 20 -11.93 -15.56 -45.34
N VAL A 21 -11.73 -14.54 -44.51
CA VAL A 21 -12.30 -14.41 -43.17
C VAL A 21 -13.82 -14.53 -43.28
N ILE A 22 -14.40 -15.65 -42.81
CA ILE A 22 -15.85 -15.74 -42.63
C ILE A 22 -16.17 -15.21 -41.22
N ALA A 23 -16.61 -13.96 -41.19
CA ALA A 23 -17.36 -13.41 -40.09
C ALA A 23 -18.76 -14.06 -40.05
N VAL A 24 -18.98 -15.02 -39.14
CA VAL A 24 -20.33 -15.44 -38.77
C VAL A 24 -20.81 -14.51 -37.65
N ASN A 25 -21.53 -13.47 -38.05
CA ASN A 25 -22.38 -12.68 -37.18
C ASN A 25 -23.54 -13.55 -36.67
N GLY A 26 -23.33 -14.21 -35.52
CA GLY A 26 -24.37 -14.81 -34.71
C GLY A 26 -24.49 -14.02 -33.41
N TRP A 27 -25.45 -13.09 -33.35
CA TRP A 27 -25.82 -12.39 -32.13
C TRP A 27 -26.46 -13.36 -31.13
N GLY A 28 -25.66 -13.80 -30.17
CA GLY A 28 -26.09 -14.52 -28.97
C GLY A 28 -24.90 -14.66 -28.02
N PRO A 29 -25.01 -14.30 -26.72
CA PRO A 29 -23.89 -14.39 -25.81
C PRO A 29 -23.62 -15.87 -25.48
N ARG A 30 -22.65 -16.49 -26.16
CA ARG A 30 -22.11 -17.79 -25.74
C ARG A 30 -21.38 -17.62 -24.39
N PRO A 31 -21.76 -18.35 -23.32
CA PRO A 31 -20.97 -18.41 -22.11
C PRO A 31 -19.64 -19.09 -22.42
N VAL A 32 -18.53 -18.36 -22.38
CA VAL A 32 -17.26 -19.00 -22.03
C VAL A 32 -17.10 -18.73 -20.54
N LEU A 33 -17.33 -19.76 -19.72
CA LEU A 33 -16.77 -19.83 -18.37
C LEU A 33 -15.25 -19.84 -18.54
N ARG A 34 -14.64 -18.67 -18.69
CA ARG A 34 -13.20 -18.53 -18.57
C ARG A 34 -12.90 -18.58 -17.09
N TRP A 35 -12.29 -19.69 -16.65
CA TRP A 35 -11.56 -19.72 -15.40
C TRP A 35 -10.65 -18.48 -15.36
N ALA A 36 -10.72 -17.70 -14.27
CA ALA A 36 -9.80 -16.60 -14.05
C ALA A 36 -8.38 -17.14 -14.21
N GLN A 37 -7.63 -16.64 -15.20
CA GLN A 37 -6.21 -16.96 -15.27
C GLN A 37 -5.56 -16.33 -14.04
N ALA A 38 -5.03 -17.19 -13.16
CA ALA A 38 -4.24 -16.81 -12.01
C ALA A 38 -3.19 -15.76 -12.40
N SER A 39 -2.98 -14.75 -11.56
CA SER A 39 -1.81 -13.88 -11.69
C SER A 39 -0.58 -14.68 -11.29
N GLY A 40 0.04 -15.32 -12.27
CA GLY A 40 1.29 -16.06 -12.11
C GLY A 40 1.20 -17.54 -12.46
N THR A 41 2.37 -18.15 -12.57
CA THR A 41 2.58 -19.55 -12.89
C THR A 41 3.60 -20.16 -11.95
N GLU A 42 3.54 -21.48 -11.79
CA GLU A 42 4.65 -22.26 -11.25
C GLU A 42 5.38 -22.91 -12.42
N LYS A 43 6.67 -22.62 -12.57
CA LYS A 43 7.51 -23.12 -13.66
C LYS A 43 8.78 -23.72 -13.10
N ARG A 44 9.11 -24.92 -13.57
CA ARG A 44 10.38 -25.59 -13.25
C ARG A 44 11.24 -25.68 -14.52
N GLN A 45 12.51 -25.34 -14.40
CA GLN A 45 13.49 -25.49 -15.48
C GLN A 45 14.77 -26.15 -14.95
N ARG A 46 15.40 -26.94 -15.81
CA ARG A 46 16.68 -27.59 -15.56
C ARG A 46 17.67 -27.22 -16.65
N GLY A 47 18.88 -26.87 -16.27
CA GLY A 47 19.93 -26.44 -17.17
C GLY A 47 21.15 -25.95 -16.39
N HIS A 48 22.34 -26.00 -16.98
CA HIS A 48 23.59 -25.58 -16.33
C HIS A 48 23.81 -26.25 -14.96
N ASP A 49 23.45 -27.53 -14.82
CA ASP A 49 23.47 -28.28 -13.55
C ASP A 49 22.63 -27.66 -12.40
N LEU A 50 21.68 -26.80 -12.75
CA LEU A 50 20.70 -26.22 -11.83
C LEU A 50 19.31 -26.84 -12.08
N ASP A 51 18.56 -26.99 -11.00
CA ASP A 51 17.14 -27.35 -11.03
C ASP A 51 16.36 -26.29 -10.24
N ILE A 52 15.67 -25.42 -10.96
CA ILE A 52 15.07 -24.20 -10.44
C ILE A 52 13.55 -24.30 -10.62
N THR A 53 12.82 -24.14 -9.52
CA THR A 53 11.37 -23.93 -9.52
C THR A 53 11.09 -22.48 -9.12
N VAL A 54 10.27 -21.80 -9.91
CA VAL A 54 9.82 -20.43 -9.69
C VAL A 54 8.30 -20.43 -9.61
N ASP A 55 7.74 -20.02 -8.48
CA ASP A 55 6.32 -19.83 -8.27
C ASP A 55 6.00 -18.34 -8.14
N THR A 56 5.25 -17.83 -9.11
CA THR A 56 4.78 -16.44 -9.18
C THR A 56 3.30 -16.30 -8.87
N ARG A 57 2.60 -17.38 -8.52
CA ARG A 57 1.20 -17.29 -8.07
C ARG A 57 1.17 -16.51 -6.77
N TRP A 58 0.66 -15.29 -6.83
CA TRP A 58 0.46 -14.42 -5.67
C TRP A 58 -0.57 -13.33 -6.01
N ALA A 59 -1.30 -12.85 -5.00
CA ALA A 59 -2.21 -11.72 -5.12
C ALA A 59 -1.56 -10.42 -4.60
N GLY A 60 -2.19 -9.28 -4.86
CA GLY A 60 -1.75 -7.97 -4.38
C GLY A 60 -0.67 -7.33 -5.25
N GLY A 61 -0.28 -6.10 -4.89
CA GLY A 61 0.71 -5.34 -5.68
C GLY A 61 0.11 -4.39 -6.72
N VAL A 62 -1.22 -4.34 -6.86
CA VAL A 62 -1.88 -3.44 -7.80
C VAL A 62 -1.72 -1.96 -7.44
N ALA A 63 -1.59 -1.62 -6.15
CA ALA A 63 -1.40 -0.24 -5.69
C ALA A 63 -0.01 0.04 -5.10
N GLY A 64 0.70 -0.98 -4.63
CA GLY A 64 2.02 -0.88 -3.99
C GLY A 64 2.35 -2.15 -3.20
N GLY A 65 3.37 -2.08 -2.33
CA GLY A 65 3.86 -3.24 -1.57
C GLY A 65 5.00 -3.97 -2.27
N TYR A 66 5.35 -5.16 -1.77
CA TYR A 66 6.31 -6.06 -2.41
C TYR A 66 5.60 -7.30 -2.94
N PHE A 67 5.95 -7.72 -4.15
CA PHE A 67 5.49 -8.96 -4.76
C PHE A 67 6.58 -10.03 -4.59
N PRO A 68 6.29 -11.17 -3.93
CA PRO A 68 7.26 -12.22 -3.74
C PRO A 68 7.30 -13.16 -4.94
N ILE A 69 8.50 -13.39 -5.46
CA ILE A 69 8.80 -14.50 -6.37
C ILE A 69 9.42 -15.61 -5.53
N ARG A 70 8.71 -16.73 -5.41
CA ARG A 70 9.09 -17.84 -4.54
C ARG A 70 9.95 -18.81 -5.35
N ILE A 71 11.17 -19.05 -4.90
CA ILE A 71 12.20 -19.77 -5.67
C ILE A 71 12.74 -20.93 -4.83
N SER A 72 12.76 -22.12 -5.43
CA SER A 72 13.52 -23.28 -4.96
C SER A 72 14.65 -23.53 -5.96
N ALA A 73 15.89 -23.36 -5.54
CA ALA A 73 17.08 -23.54 -6.36
C ALA A 73 17.91 -24.72 -5.84
N ARG A 74 18.14 -25.73 -6.69
CA ARG A 74 19.04 -26.85 -6.39
C ARG A 74 20.27 -26.79 -7.30
N ASN A 75 21.45 -26.93 -6.70
CA ASN A 75 22.72 -27.04 -7.40
C ASN A 75 23.16 -28.51 -7.45
N ASN A 76 23.38 -29.06 -8.65
CA ASN A 76 23.83 -30.45 -8.85
C ASN A 76 25.32 -30.56 -9.27
N ALA A 77 26.09 -29.47 -9.18
CA ALA A 77 27.52 -29.42 -9.49
C ALA A 77 28.33 -28.90 -8.29
N SER A 78 29.53 -28.37 -8.52
CA SER A 78 30.37 -27.75 -7.49
C SER A 78 29.75 -26.48 -6.91
N ASP A 79 30.28 -26.04 -5.77
CA ASP A 79 29.97 -24.74 -5.16
C ASP A 79 30.05 -23.62 -6.18
N ARG A 80 29.06 -22.72 -6.16
CA ARG A 80 28.99 -21.56 -7.05
C ARG A 80 28.07 -20.49 -6.50
N THR A 81 28.27 -19.28 -6.99
CA THR A 81 27.43 -18.13 -6.68
C THR A 81 26.54 -17.84 -7.88
N VAL A 82 25.24 -17.65 -7.63
CA VAL A 82 24.24 -17.38 -8.67
C VAL A 82 23.44 -16.14 -8.28
N THR A 83 23.29 -15.22 -9.24
CA THR A 83 22.51 -14.00 -9.09
C THR A 83 21.16 -14.17 -9.75
N PHE A 84 20.09 -13.97 -8.99
CA PHE A 84 18.71 -13.95 -9.47
C PHE A 84 18.30 -12.50 -9.71
N ARG A 85 17.93 -12.16 -10.95
CA ARG A 85 17.60 -10.79 -11.35
C ARG A 85 16.23 -10.75 -12.00
N VAL A 86 15.32 -9.98 -11.43
CA VAL A 86 14.07 -9.58 -12.07
C VAL A 86 14.30 -8.26 -12.77
N HIS A 87 14.06 -8.22 -14.07
CA HIS A 87 14.14 -7.00 -14.86
C HIS A 87 13.00 -6.96 -15.87
N GLY A 88 12.53 -5.75 -16.19
CA GLY A 88 11.51 -5.52 -17.19
C GLY A 88 11.92 -4.39 -18.13
N ARG A 89 11.14 -4.17 -19.19
CA ARG A 89 11.29 -2.96 -20.02
C ARG A 89 10.99 -1.72 -19.16
N GLN A 90 11.75 -0.65 -19.37
CA GLN A 90 11.73 0.63 -18.61
C GLN A 90 10.37 0.93 -17.96
N GLN A 91 10.32 1.12 -16.62
CA GLN A 91 9.24 1.71 -15.77
C GLN A 91 9.02 1.05 -14.39
N MET A 92 9.80 0.03 -14.02
CA MET A 92 9.76 -0.62 -12.70
C MET A 92 11.18 -0.88 -12.14
N PRO A 93 11.35 -1.05 -10.82
CA PRO A 93 12.66 -1.36 -10.25
C PRO A 93 13.11 -2.78 -10.62
N THR A 94 14.42 -2.94 -10.80
CA THR A 94 15.06 -4.26 -10.87
C THR A 94 15.19 -4.81 -9.45
N ALA A 95 14.87 -6.08 -9.24
CA ALA A 95 15.14 -6.76 -7.97
C ALA A 95 16.24 -7.80 -8.18
N VAL A 96 17.25 -7.78 -7.32
CA VAL A 96 18.42 -8.66 -7.41
C VAL A 96 18.63 -9.37 -6.10
N ARG A 97 19.05 -10.63 -6.15
CA ARG A 97 19.60 -11.35 -5.01
C ARG A 97 20.65 -12.34 -5.47
N THR A 98 21.84 -12.22 -4.92
CA THR A 98 22.92 -13.19 -5.12
C THR A 98 22.92 -14.17 -3.96
N ILE A 99 23.08 -15.46 -4.27
CA ILE A 99 23.17 -16.53 -3.27
C ILE A 99 24.34 -17.46 -3.57
N ASP A 100 24.96 -17.97 -2.52
CA ASP A 100 25.93 -19.06 -2.61
C ASP A 100 25.18 -20.40 -2.57
N LEU A 101 25.34 -21.18 -3.63
CA LEU A 101 24.76 -22.51 -3.76
C LEU A 101 25.85 -23.56 -3.57
N LYS A 102 25.81 -24.24 -2.43
CA LYS A 102 26.71 -25.36 -2.14
C LYS A 102 26.39 -26.57 -2.99
N SER A 103 27.41 -27.39 -3.25
CA SER A 103 27.26 -28.61 -4.05
C SER A 103 26.17 -29.52 -3.50
N ASN A 104 25.29 -29.99 -4.39
CA ASN A 104 24.17 -30.90 -4.07
C ASN A 104 23.17 -30.37 -3.04
N THR A 105 23.14 -29.06 -2.78
CA THR A 105 22.18 -28.43 -1.85
C THR A 105 20.99 -27.81 -2.58
N ARG A 106 19.89 -27.68 -1.83
CA ARG A 106 18.70 -26.92 -2.23
C ARG A 106 18.53 -25.73 -1.28
N VAL A 107 18.28 -24.57 -1.86
CA VAL A 107 17.96 -23.34 -1.14
C VAL A 107 16.60 -22.83 -1.57
N GLU A 108 15.80 -22.43 -0.59
CA GLU A 108 14.45 -21.90 -0.78
C GLU A 108 14.36 -20.48 -0.25
N PHE A 109 13.89 -19.55 -1.07
CA PHE A 109 13.79 -18.14 -0.70
C PHE A 109 12.74 -17.40 -1.52
N SER A 110 12.41 -16.18 -1.08
CA SER A 110 11.61 -15.24 -1.87
C SER A 110 12.47 -14.07 -2.34
N LEU A 111 12.42 -13.77 -3.63
CA LEU A 111 12.94 -12.52 -4.18
C LEU A 111 11.81 -11.49 -4.20
N LEU A 112 11.97 -10.40 -3.45
CA LEU A 112 10.93 -9.38 -3.29
C LEU A 112 11.06 -8.29 -4.34
N VAL A 113 10.01 -8.09 -5.13
CA VAL A 113 9.95 -7.04 -6.15
C VAL A 113 9.10 -5.88 -5.61
N PRO A 114 9.67 -4.68 -5.40
CA PRO A 114 8.88 -3.52 -5.01
C PRO A 114 7.92 -3.12 -6.15
N MET A 115 6.63 -3.06 -5.84
CA MET A 115 5.59 -2.71 -6.81
C MET A 115 5.48 -1.19 -6.96
N VAL A 116 6.47 -0.61 -7.64
CA VAL A 116 6.63 0.83 -7.88
C VAL A 116 6.51 1.12 -9.37
N GLY A 117 5.83 2.21 -9.70
CA GLY A 117 5.63 2.60 -11.11
C GLY A 117 4.68 1.68 -11.88
N ARG A 118 4.73 1.78 -13.20
CA ARG A 118 3.92 0.95 -14.11
C ARG A 118 4.70 -0.31 -14.48
N VAL A 119 4.02 -1.45 -14.48
CA VAL A 119 4.62 -2.71 -14.94
C VAL A 119 4.55 -2.73 -16.45
N GLY A 120 5.71 -2.82 -17.10
CA GLY A 120 5.82 -3.02 -18.54
C GLY A 120 5.63 -4.49 -18.92
N TYR A 121 5.26 -4.73 -20.17
CA TYR A 121 5.26 -6.07 -20.75
C TYR A 121 6.68 -6.63 -20.84
N GLY A 122 6.81 -7.96 -20.78
CA GLY A 122 8.09 -8.66 -20.96
C GLY A 122 9.01 -8.59 -19.73
N THR A 123 8.44 -8.55 -18.53
CA THR A 123 9.24 -8.74 -17.31
C THR A 123 9.60 -10.21 -17.17
N GLN A 124 10.84 -10.47 -16.77
CA GLN A 124 11.36 -11.82 -16.58
C GLN A 124 12.34 -11.89 -15.42
N LEU A 125 12.44 -13.07 -14.83
CA LEU A 125 13.54 -13.45 -13.95
C LEU A 125 14.58 -14.17 -14.80
N VAL A 126 15.82 -13.70 -14.69
CA VAL A 126 17.00 -14.32 -15.30
C VAL A 126 18.00 -14.70 -14.22
N LEU A 127 18.82 -15.70 -14.52
CA LEU A 127 19.92 -16.12 -13.66
C LEU A 127 21.24 -15.67 -14.29
N GLU A 128 22.13 -15.13 -13.47
CA GLU A 128 23.46 -14.71 -13.88
C GLU A 128 24.52 -15.46 -13.06
N GLN A 129 25.62 -15.84 -13.72
CA GLN A 129 26.81 -16.39 -13.08
C GLN A 129 28.03 -15.64 -13.63
N ASN A 130 28.89 -15.12 -12.75
CA ASN A 130 30.07 -14.33 -13.12
C ASN A 130 29.74 -13.15 -14.07
N GLY A 131 28.60 -12.50 -13.87
CA GLY A 131 28.14 -11.38 -14.69
C GLY A 131 27.61 -11.74 -16.07
N ARG A 132 27.47 -13.03 -16.40
CA ARG A 132 26.88 -13.51 -17.67
C ARG A 132 25.54 -14.19 -17.41
N TRP A 133 24.61 -14.01 -18.33
CA TRP A 133 23.31 -14.69 -18.28
C TRP A 133 23.47 -16.18 -18.54
N LEU A 134 22.68 -16.99 -17.84
CA LEU A 134 22.58 -18.41 -18.10
C LEU A 134 21.48 -18.63 -19.15
N ASP A 135 21.89 -18.80 -20.40
CA ASP A 135 20.97 -18.99 -21.54
C ASP A 135 20.00 -20.15 -21.27
N GLY A 136 18.71 -19.94 -21.54
CA GLY A 136 17.65 -20.94 -21.35
C GLY A 136 17.10 -21.02 -19.92
N MET A 137 17.62 -20.19 -18.99
CA MET A 137 17.14 -20.07 -17.61
C MET A 137 16.31 -18.79 -17.40
N GLU A 138 15.45 -18.45 -18.37
CA GLU A 138 14.53 -17.32 -18.31
C GLU A 138 13.10 -17.73 -17.89
N PHE A 139 12.56 -16.99 -16.93
CA PHE A 139 11.22 -17.18 -16.39
C PHE A 139 10.39 -15.93 -16.65
N PRO A 140 9.47 -15.94 -17.63
CA PRO A 140 8.54 -14.84 -17.84
C PRO A 140 7.68 -14.61 -16.59
N ILE A 141 7.52 -13.34 -16.20
CA ILE A 141 6.73 -12.95 -15.03
C ILE A 141 5.64 -11.98 -15.46
N SER A 142 4.43 -12.26 -15.00
CA SER A 142 3.30 -11.32 -15.07
C SER A 142 2.98 -10.86 -13.67
N PHE A 143 2.99 -9.55 -13.46
CA PHE A 143 2.54 -8.96 -12.19
C PHE A 143 1.08 -8.52 -12.29
N PRO A 144 0.36 -8.49 -11.16
CA PRO A 144 -0.97 -7.91 -11.09
C PRO A 144 -1.02 -6.48 -11.65
N GLN A 145 -1.99 -6.26 -12.53
CA GLN A 145 -2.33 -4.95 -13.06
C GLN A 145 -3.71 -4.55 -12.56
N ARG A 146 -3.97 -3.23 -12.59
CA ARG A 146 -5.26 -2.71 -12.18
C ARG A 146 -6.29 -3.02 -13.27
N ALA A 147 -7.08 -4.08 -13.07
CA ALA A 147 -8.13 -4.50 -14.00
C ALA A 147 -9.39 -3.61 -13.97
N THR A 148 -9.61 -2.85 -12.87
CA THR A 148 -10.81 -2.02 -12.69
C THR A 148 -10.51 -0.56 -12.36
N GLU A 149 -11.40 0.35 -12.74
CA GLU A 149 -11.24 1.79 -12.47
C GLU A 149 -11.33 2.14 -10.97
N TRP A 150 -11.98 1.32 -10.15
CA TRP A 150 -12.04 1.47 -8.69
C TRP A 150 -11.05 0.56 -7.95
N SER A 151 -10.77 0.86 -6.68
CA SER A 151 -9.90 0.06 -5.81
C SER A 151 -10.68 -1.12 -5.21
N GLN A 152 -10.06 -2.30 -5.17
CA GLN A 152 -10.65 -3.55 -4.65
C GLN A 152 -9.70 -4.25 -3.69
N PRO A 153 -10.21 -5.05 -2.74
CA PRO A 153 -9.38 -5.89 -1.90
C PRO A 153 -8.67 -7.00 -2.68
N SER A 154 -7.36 -7.09 -2.48
CA SER A 154 -6.59 -8.27 -2.82
C SER A 154 -6.77 -9.37 -1.77
N CYS A 155 -6.88 -10.63 -2.21
CA CYS A 155 -7.10 -11.77 -1.30
C CYS A 155 -6.21 -12.96 -1.65
N LEU A 156 -5.36 -13.36 -0.71
CA LEU A 156 -4.58 -14.59 -0.80
C LEU A 156 -5.21 -15.67 0.08
N VAL A 157 -5.49 -16.85 -0.46
CA VAL A 157 -5.96 -18.00 0.32
C VAL A 157 -4.84 -19.03 0.38
N ILE A 158 -4.38 -19.35 1.59
CA ILE A 158 -3.41 -20.42 1.83
C ILE A 158 -4.20 -21.71 2.02
N ALA A 159 -4.17 -22.58 1.01
CA ALA A 159 -4.94 -23.82 0.98
C ALA A 159 -4.19 -24.91 0.22
N THR A 160 -4.52 -26.17 0.53
CA THR A 160 -4.05 -27.33 -0.24
C THR A 160 -4.83 -27.51 -1.53
N ASP A 161 -6.12 -27.18 -1.50
CA ASP A 161 -7.05 -27.34 -2.62
C ASP A 161 -7.28 -26.01 -3.35
N ARG A 162 -7.67 -26.12 -4.62
CA ARG A 162 -8.05 -24.97 -5.45
C ARG A 162 -9.32 -24.34 -4.87
N ILE A 163 -9.33 -23.01 -4.85
CA ILE A 163 -10.43 -22.24 -4.28
C ILE A 163 -11.27 -21.60 -5.39
N ASP A 164 -12.59 -21.70 -5.26
CA ASP A 164 -13.52 -20.95 -6.10
C ASP A 164 -13.80 -19.59 -5.45
N PHE A 165 -13.47 -18.51 -6.18
CA PHE A 165 -13.67 -17.13 -5.74
C PHE A 165 -14.97 -16.50 -6.26
N THR A 166 -15.82 -17.24 -6.98
CA THR A 166 -17.00 -16.69 -7.67
C THR A 166 -17.91 -15.87 -6.75
N GLU A 167 -18.34 -16.44 -5.63
CA GLU A 167 -19.24 -15.75 -4.68
C GLU A 167 -18.57 -14.56 -4.00
N TYR A 168 -17.27 -14.68 -3.70
CA TYR A 168 -16.45 -13.59 -3.17
C TYR A 168 -16.33 -12.44 -4.18
N ASP A 169 -16.10 -12.75 -5.46
CA ASP A 169 -15.92 -11.77 -6.53
C ASP A 169 -17.19 -10.98 -6.79
N LEU A 170 -18.34 -11.66 -6.79
CA LEU A 170 -19.64 -11.02 -6.88
C LEU A 170 -19.87 -10.06 -5.70
N ALA A 171 -19.50 -10.45 -4.48
CA ALA A 171 -19.64 -9.60 -3.30
C ALA A 171 -18.68 -8.40 -3.31
N VAL A 172 -17.42 -8.59 -3.72
CA VAL A 172 -16.46 -7.49 -3.89
C VAL A 172 -16.99 -6.48 -4.91
N HIS A 173 -17.51 -6.96 -6.03
CA HIS A 173 -18.12 -6.10 -7.03
C HIS A 173 -19.31 -5.32 -6.44
N ASP A 174 -20.19 -5.94 -5.64
CA ASP A 174 -21.33 -5.22 -5.08
C ASP A 174 -20.98 -4.17 -4.03
N VAL A 175 -19.97 -4.45 -3.20
CA VAL A 175 -19.60 -3.59 -2.07
C VAL A 175 -18.65 -2.48 -2.49
N PHE A 176 -17.67 -2.80 -3.33
CA PHE A 176 -16.58 -1.86 -3.66
C PHE A 176 -16.78 -1.16 -5.00
N ARG A 177 -17.69 -1.62 -5.87
CA ARG A 177 -17.99 -0.89 -7.11
C ARG A 177 -18.59 0.46 -6.80
N PHE A 178 -17.97 1.50 -7.34
CA PHE A 178 -18.53 2.83 -7.35
C PHE A 178 -19.77 2.86 -8.27
N LYS A 179 -20.95 3.20 -7.72
CA LYS A 179 -22.12 3.53 -8.54
C LYS A 179 -21.89 4.91 -9.15
N ALA A 180 -21.18 4.97 -10.28
CA ALA A 180 -21.13 6.17 -11.08
C ALA A 180 -22.57 6.60 -11.40
N THR A 181 -22.96 7.81 -10.98
CA THR A 181 -24.22 8.41 -11.38
C THR A 181 -24.20 8.58 -12.90
N SER A 182 -24.93 7.68 -13.58
CA SER A 182 -25.44 7.81 -14.95
C SER A 182 -24.69 8.78 -15.87
N ARG A 183 -23.66 8.28 -16.57
CA ARG A 183 -23.42 8.72 -17.96
C ARG A 183 -23.48 7.49 -18.86
N ARG A 184 -24.37 7.59 -19.85
CA ARG A 184 -24.73 6.57 -20.84
C ARG A 184 -23.49 5.88 -21.43
N GLY A 185 -23.53 4.55 -21.48
CA GLY A 185 -22.83 3.78 -22.52
C GLY A 185 -21.45 3.19 -22.19
N GLY A 186 -21.06 3.03 -20.92
CA GLY A 186 -19.85 2.30 -20.56
C GLY A 186 -20.03 0.77 -20.70
N PRO A 187 -19.03 0.01 -21.20
CA PRO A 187 -19.16 -1.42 -21.40
C PRO A 187 -19.43 -2.14 -20.08
N THR A 188 -20.35 -3.10 -20.11
CA THR A 188 -20.53 -4.09 -19.03
C THR A 188 -19.23 -4.87 -18.88
N VAL A 189 -18.40 -4.49 -17.91
CA VAL A 189 -17.19 -5.24 -17.55
C VAL A 189 -17.65 -6.64 -17.12
N SER A 190 -17.28 -7.64 -17.91
CA SER A 190 -17.46 -9.05 -17.57
C SER A 190 -16.72 -9.33 -16.26
N VAL A 191 -17.40 -10.00 -15.32
CA VAL A 191 -16.91 -10.34 -13.97
C VAL A 191 -15.64 -11.22 -14.00
N GLY A 192 -15.16 -11.68 -15.17
CA GLY A 192 -14.14 -12.74 -15.26
C GLY A 192 -12.80 -12.41 -15.91
N ALA A 193 -12.34 -11.15 -16.00
CA ALA A 193 -11.12 -10.87 -16.78
C ALA A 193 -9.80 -10.75 -15.99
N GLU A 194 -9.78 -10.34 -14.72
CA GLU A 194 -8.55 -10.33 -13.89
C GLU A 194 -8.96 -9.87 -12.48
N THR A 195 -9.14 -10.79 -11.55
CA THR A 195 -9.47 -10.47 -10.16
C THR A 195 -8.21 -10.67 -9.32
N ASP A 196 -7.84 -9.67 -8.49
CA ASP A 196 -6.62 -9.68 -7.65
C ASP A 196 -6.73 -10.68 -6.47
N ARG A 197 -6.96 -11.97 -6.77
CA ARG A 197 -7.11 -13.05 -5.81
C ARG A 197 -6.31 -14.25 -6.26
N GLN A 198 -5.80 -15.00 -5.29
CA GLN A 198 -4.98 -16.16 -5.58
C GLN A 198 -5.06 -17.16 -4.43
N ASP A 199 -5.15 -18.44 -4.74
CA ASP A 199 -4.86 -19.53 -3.82
C ASP A 199 -3.42 -20.03 -3.99
N VAL A 200 -2.76 -20.37 -2.88
CA VAL A 200 -1.40 -20.93 -2.87
C VAL A 200 -1.29 -22.06 -1.84
N SER A 201 -0.44 -23.04 -2.15
CA SER A 201 -0.04 -24.06 -1.18
C SER A 201 0.66 -23.43 0.04
N PRO A 202 0.54 -24.03 1.25
CA PRO A 202 1.33 -23.63 2.41
C PRO A 202 2.84 -23.90 2.25
N ASN A 203 3.25 -24.59 1.18
CA ASN A 203 4.66 -24.81 0.87
C ASN A 203 5.33 -23.52 0.38
N LEU A 204 6.59 -23.33 0.77
CA LEU A 204 7.42 -22.19 0.33
C LEU A 204 6.81 -20.82 0.66
N LEU A 205 6.03 -20.71 1.74
CA LEU A 205 5.52 -19.42 2.19
C LEU A 205 6.67 -18.48 2.59
N PRO A 206 6.60 -17.18 2.22
CA PRO A 206 7.64 -16.21 2.55
C PRO A 206 7.91 -16.08 4.05
N LYS A 207 9.19 -15.89 4.38
CA LYS A 207 9.68 -15.71 5.77
C LYS A 207 9.86 -14.23 6.17
N SER A 208 9.47 -13.30 5.30
CA SER A 208 9.51 -11.85 5.58
C SER A 208 8.10 -11.27 5.43
N TRP A 209 7.72 -10.43 6.39
CA TRP A 209 6.42 -9.77 6.37
C TRP A 209 6.26 -8.84 5.15
N LEU A 210 7.37 -8.34 4.58
CA LEU A 210 7.35 -7.49 3.38
C LEU A 210 6.69 -8.21 2.20
N ALA A 211 6.86 -9.54 2.08
CA ALA A 211 6.26 -10.33 1.01
C ALA A 211 4.73 -10.29 1.00
N TYR A 212 4.12 -10.05 2.16
CA TYR A 212 2.68 -9.94 2.31
C TYR A 212 2.19 -8.49 2.19
N SER A 213 3.10 -7.50 2.12
CA SER A 213 2.73 -6.08 2.23
C SER A 213 1.92 -5.56 1.05
N GLY A 214 1.94 -6.25 -0.10
CA GLY A 214 1.07 -5.97 -1.25
C GLY A 214 -0.38 -6.43 -1.08
N LEU A 215 -0.69 -7.23 -0.05
CA LEU A 215 -2.00 -7.84 0.18
C LEU A 215 -2.89 -7.02 1.12
N ASP A 216 -4.21 -7.16 0.95
CA ASP A 216 -5.22 -6.63 1.86
C ASP A 216 -5.71 -7.71 2.84
N MET A 217 -5.90 -8.93 2.33
CA MET A 217 -6.44 -10.07 3.06
C MET A 217 -5.62 -11.35 2.81
N VAL A 218 -5.40 -12.11 3.88
CA VAL A 218 -4.89 -13.49 3.82
C VAL A 218 -5.86 -14.39 4.57
N ALA A 219 -6.36 -15.45 3.93
CA ALA A 219 -7.14 -16.49 4.59
C ALA A 219 -6.32 -17.77 4.75
N ILE A 220 -6.36 -18.37 5.94
CA ILE A 220 -5.60 -19.59 6.27
C ILE A 220 -6.39 -20.46 7.27
N PRO A 221 -6.47 -21.79 7.09
CA PRO A 221 -7.03 -22.67 8.10
C PRO A 221 -6.21 -22.66 9.40
N LEU A 222 -6.86 -22.74 10.56
CA LEU A 222 -6.19 -22.77 11.87
C LEU A 222 -5.13 -23.88 11.95
N GLN A 223 -5.45 -25.07 11.46
CA GLN A 223 -4.53 -26.21 11.44
C GLN A 223 -3.26 -25.90 10.63
N VAL A 224 -3.40 -25.23 9.49
CA VAL A 224 -2.25 -24.83 8.65
C VAL A 224 -1.44 -23.75 9.35
N LEU A 225 -2.09 -22.76 9.97
CA LEU A 225 -1.42 -21.70 10.74
C LEU A 225 -0.57 -22.27 11.89
N GLN A 226 -1.09 -23.28 12.58
CA GLN A 226 -0.37 -24.01 13.64
C GLN A 226 0.78 -24.86 13.11
N ALA A 227 0.66 -25.38 11.89
CA ALA A 227 1.70 -26.18 11.24
C ALA A 227 2.82 -25.33 10.61
N LEU A 228 2.63 -24.02 10.43
CA LEU A 228 3.67 -23.14 9.86
C LEU A 228 4.92 -23.12 10.75
N GLN A 229 6.09 -23.03 10.10
CA GLN A 229 7.35 -22.75 10.77
C GLN A 229 7.30 -21.40 11.51
N GLY A 230 8.06 -21.27 12.59
CA GLY A 230 8.08 -20.06 13.42
C GLY A 230 8.33 -18.77 12.62
N GLU A 231 9.30 -18.77 11.70
CA GLU A 231 9.60 -17.62 10.85
C GLU A 231 8.46 -17.25 9.89
N GLN A 232 7.77 -18.24 9.32
CA GLN A 232 6.65 -18.01 8.40
C GLN A 232 5.43 -17.46 9.15
N ARG A 233 5.16 -18.02 10.34
CA ARG A 233 4.10 -17.52 11.21
C ARG A 233 4.40 -16.11 11.69
N ASP A 234 5.64 -15.84 12.10
CA ASP A 234 6.07 -14.49 12.53
C ASP A 234 6.00 -13.47 11.39
N ALA A 235 6.35 -13.86 10.15
CA ALA A 235 6.19 -13.01 8.97
C ALA A 235 4.72 -12.65 8.71
N LEU A 236 3.82 -13.64 8.78
CA LEU A 236 2.39 -13.43 8.57
C LEU A 236 1.79 -12.56 9.67
N LEU A 237 2.08 -12.85 10.94
CA LEU A 237 1.62 -12.05 12.08
C LEU A 237 2.23 -10.64 12.07
N GLY A 238 3.49 -10.52 11.66
CA GLY A 238 4.14 -9.23 11.48
C GLY A 238 3.47 -8.37 10.43
N TRP A 239 3.02 -8.97 9.32
CA TRP A 239 2.21 -8.27 8.33
C TRP A 239 0.87 -7.80 8.92
N VAL A 240 0.19 -8.62 9.73
CA VAL A 240 -1.02 -8.19 10.44
C VAL A 240 -0.70 -7.01 11.35
N GLU A 241 0.38 -7.08 12.14
CA GLU A 241 0.75 -6.01 13.07
C GLU A 241 0.96 -4.66 12.35
N THR A 242 1.40 -4.70 11.08
CA THR A 242 1.59 -3.52 10.22
C THR A 242 0.34 -3.01 9.49
N GLY A 243 -0.82 -3.67 9.64
CA GLY A 243 -2.09 -3.23 9.05
C GLY A 243 -2.84 -4.28 8.22
N GLY A 244 -2.30 -5.49 8.07
CA GLY A 244 -2.92 -6.58 7.32
C GLY A 244 -4.25 -7.09 7.90
N THR A 245 -4.96 -7.91 7.12
CA THR A 245 -6.18 -8.61 7.55
C THR A 245 -5.99 -10.11 7.45
N LEU A 246 -5.88 -10.79 8.58
CA LEU A 246 -5.78 -12.24 8.61
C LEU A 246 -7.15 -12.85 8.90
N ILE A 247 -7.62 -13.72 8.03
CA ILE A 247 -8.78 -14.58 8.24
C ILE A 247 -8.26 -15.96 8.64
N VAL A 248 -8.61 -16.42 9.83
CA VAL A 248 -8.33 -17.77 10.30
C VAL A 248 -9.61 -18.58 10.25
N THR A 249 -9.64 -19.64 9.44
CA THR A 249 -10.83 -20.47 9.22
C THR A 249 -10.76 -21.82 9.93
N GLY A 250 -11.91 -22.48 10.11
CA GLY A 250 -11.97 -23.82 10.69
C GLY A 250 -11.54 -23.84 12.16
N VAL A 251 -11.95 -22.83 12.94
CA VAL A 251 -11.70 -22.78 14.40
C VAL A 251 -12.48 -23.87 15.14
N GLY A 252 -13.62 -24.31 14.60
CA GLY A 252 -14.41 -25.46 15.08
C GLY A 252 -15.17 -25.25 16.40
N LYS A 253 -14.98 -24.11 17.06
CA LYS A 253 -15.63 -23.73 18.33
C LYS A 253 -15.84 -22.21 18.36
N PRO A 254 -16.60 -21.65 19.34
CA PRO A 254 -16.70 -20.21 19.53
C PRO A 254 -15.31 -19.56 19.57
N ILE A 255 -15.15 -18.46 18.84
CA ILE A 255 -13.83 -17.88 18.51
C ILE A 255 -13.09 -17.42 19.78
N ASP A 256 -13.84 -16.90 20.75
CA ASP A 256 -13.35 -16.42 22.03
C ASP A 256 -12.94 -17.53 23.00
N GLU A 257 -13.43 -18.75 22.79
CA GLU A 257 -13.12 -19.94 23.59
C GLU A 257 -11.94 -20.75 23.04
N SER A 258 -11.44 -20.43 21.84
CA SER A 258 -10.36 -21.19 21.19
C SER A 258 -8.97 -20.84 21.71
N ALA A 259 -8.46 -21.66 22.64
CA ALA A 259 -7.08 -21.60 23.13
C ALA A 259 -6.05 -21.85 22.03
N GLU A 260 -6.37 -22.71 21.06
CA GLU A 260 -5.56 -23.05 19.89
C GLU A 260 -5.37 -21.84 18.99
N LEU A 261 -6.45 -21.10 18.72
CA LEU A 261 -6.40 -19.84 17.98
C LEU A 261 -5.60 -18.80 18.76
N ALA A 262 -5.85 -18.66 20.06
CA ALA A 262 -5.13 -17.71 20.91
C ALA A 262 -3.62 -17.99 20.93
N SER A 263 -3.23 -19.26 21.01
CA SER A 263 -1.83 -19.72 20.96
C SER A 263 -1.20 -19.51 19.59
N ALA A 264 -1.88 -19.91 18.50
CA ALA A 264 -1.39 -19.72 17.14
C ALA A 264 -1.17 -18.24 16.79
N LEU A 265 -1.97 -17.36 17.39
CA LEU A 265 -1.82 -15.93 17.27
C LEU A 265 -0.86 -15.33 18.31
N GLY A 266 -0.39 -16.05 19.34
CA GLY A 266 0.46 -15.47 20.39
C GLY A 266 -0.24 -14.40 21.24
N LEU A 267 -1.54 -14.53 21.50
CA LEU A 267 -2.33 -13.52 22.23
C LEU A 267 -1.97 -13.42 23.72
N GLY A 268 -1.38 -14.46 24.31
CA GLY A 268 -0.95 -14.46 25.71
C GLY A 268 0.30 -13.63 25.98
N GLU A 269 1.15 -13.46 24.96
CA GLU A 269 2.42 -12.69 25.06
C GLU A 269 2.23 -11.21 24.68
N ARG A 270 1.06 -10.87 24.11
CA ARG A 270 0.72 -9.53 23.63
C ARG A 270 0.19 -8.66 24.75
N SER A 271 0.74 -7.44 24.90
CA SER A 271 0.17 -6.45 25.83
C SER A 271 -1.22 -6.03 25.33
N ALA A 272 -2.28 -6.57 25.93
CA ALA A 272 -3.65 -6.33 25.51
C ALA A 272 -4.04 -4.85 25.71
N SER A 273 -4.14 -4.08 24.62
CA SER A 273 -4.58 -2.66 24.60
C SER A 273 -6.06 -2.43 24.98
N GLN A 274 -6.76 -3.47 25.48
CA GLN A 274 -8.19 -3.74 25.28
C GLN A 274 -8.55 -4.18 23.85
N GLY A 275 -9.64 -4.96 23.78
CA GLY A 275 -10.22 -5.56 22.56
C GLY A 275 -10.21 -7.08 22.63
N GLY A 276 -11.22 -7.66 23.28
CA GLY A 276 -11.52 -9.09 23.11
C GLY A 276 -11.97 -9.37 21.68
N TRP A 277 -12.47 -10.57 21.44
CA TRP A 277 -13.15 -10.86 20.18
C TRP A 277 -14.49 -10.11 20.14
N GLU A 278 -14.74 -9.39 19.05
CA GLU A 278 -15.96 -8.63 18.80
C GLU A 278 -16.79 -9.36 17.73
N PRO A 279 -18.04 -9.78 18.03
CA PRO A 279 -18.90 -10.38 17.02
C PRO A 279 -19.34 -9.34 15.97
N PRO A 280 -19.82 -9.76 14.78
CA PRO A 280 -20.41 -8.85 13.81
C PRO A 280 -21.54 -8.03 14.43
N PRO A 281 -21.65 -6.72 14.10
CA PRO A 281 -22.77 -5.91 14.56
C PRO A 281 -24.11 -6.53 14.15
N ALA A 282 -25.09 -6.59 15.06
CA ALA A 282 -26.37 -7.27 14.81
C ALA A 282 -27.08 -6.81 13.51
N ASN A 283 -27.00 -5.52 13.17
CA ASN A 283 -27.62 -4.96 11.96
C ASN A 283 -26.75 -5.01 10.70
N SER A 284 -25.59 -5.68 10.74
CA SER A 284 -24.77 -5.88 9.54
C SER A 284 -25.32 -6.99 8.63
N ARG A 285 -26.10 -7.92 9.18
CA ARG A 285 -26.69 -9.08 8.49
C ARG A 285 -28.05 -8.77 7.85
N ASN A 286 -28.12 -7.70 7.07
CA ASN A 286 -29.32 -7.36 6.30
C ASN A 286 -29.19 -7.85 4.85
N SER A 287 -30.29 -8.30 4.26
CA SER A 287 -30.32 -8.71 2.84
C SER A 287 -29.79 -7.58 1.94
N VAL A 288 -29.05 -7.97 0.90
CA VAL A 288 -28.37 -7.04 0.00
C VAL A 288 -29.21 -6.92 -1.26
N SER A 289 -29.71 -5.72 -1.55
CA SER A 289 -30.21 -5.43 -2.89
C SER A 289 -29.00 -5.24 -3.82
N TYR A 290 -28.66 -6.30 -4.57
CA TYR A 290 -27.59 -6.29 -5.56
C TYR A 290 -28.15 -6.07 -6.97
N ILE A 291 -27.28 -5.70 -7.91
CA ILE A 291 -27.64 -5.64 -9.33
C ILE A 291 -27.48 -7.07 -9.88
N PRO A 292 -28.58 -7.76 -10.26
CA PRO A 292 -28.47 -9.09 -10.83
C PRO A 292 -27.67 -9.02 -12.13
N THR A 293 -26.84 -10.03 -12.35
CA THR A 293 -26.22 -10.26 -13.66
C THR A 293 -27.32 -10.44 -14.71
N SER A 294 -27.00 -10.26 -15.99
CA SER A 294 -27.99 -10.41 -17.07
C SER A 294 -28.67 -11.78 -17.03
N ARG A 295 -27.93 -12.85 -16.71
CA ARG A 295 -28.48 -14.20 -16.55
C ARG A 295 -29.38 -14.34 -15.34
N GLU A 296 -28.96 -13.86 -14.16
CA GLU A 296 -29.80 -13.90 -12.96
C GLU A 296 -31.10 -13.12 -13.17
N ALA A 297 -31.05 -12.00 -13.90
CA ALA A 297 -32.23 -11.23 -14.26
C ALA A 297 -33.16 -12.00 -15.21
N GLU A 298 -32.61 -12.67 -16.23
CA GLU A 298 -33.35 -13.52 -17.16
C GLU A 298 -33.99 -14.73 -16.47
N ASP A 299 -33.23 -15.48 -15.66
CA ASP A 299 -33.71 -16.64 -14.91
C ASP A 299 -34.78 -16.26 -13.90
N ALA A 300 -34.58 -15.15 -13.18
CA ALA A 300 -35.58 -14.65 -12.26
C ALA A 300 -36.81 -14.11 -13.00
N ASN A 301 -36.68 -13.56 -14.21
CA ASN A 301 -37.82 -13.17 -15.04
C ASN A 301 -38.58 -14.41 -15.52
N LYS A 302 -37.88 -15.48 -15.88
CA LYS A 302 -38.46 -16.77 -16.25
C LYS A 302 -39.27 -17.37 -15.09
N LYS A 303 -38.69 -17.45 -13.88
CA LYS A 303 -39.40 -17.93 -12.68
C LYS A 303 -40.67 -17.12 -12.37
N VAL A 304 -40.61 -15.79 -12.49
CA VAL A 304 -41.80 -14.93 -12.29
C VAL A 304 -42.88 -15.21 -13.35
N ARG A 305 -42.50 -15.43 -14.61
CA ARG A 305 -43.43 -15.82 -15.68
C ARG A 305 -44.04 -17.20 -15.44
N GLU A 306 -43.27 -18.16 -14.94
CA GLU A 306 -43.76 -19.50 -14.59
C GLU A 306 -44.78 -19.45 -13.44
N VAL A 307 -44.55 -18.61 -12.42
CA VAL A 307 -45.51 -18.38 -11.33
C VAL A 307 -46.81 -17.78 -11.85
N GLU A 308 -46.71 -16.78 -12.74
CA GLU A 308 -47.88 -16.15 -13.37
C GLU A 308 -48.66 -17.15 -14.22
N GLN A 309 -47.97 -17.97 -15.03
CA GLN A 309 -48.60 -19.00 -15.87
C GLN A 309 -49.28 -20.09 -15.04
N LYS A 310 -48.63 -20.61 -14.00
CA LYS A 310 -49.23 -21.60 -13.09
C LYS A 310 -50.46 -21.05 -12.37
N ALA A 311 -50.41 -19.80 -11.91
CA ALA A 311 -51.54 -19.16 -11.24
C ALA A 311 -52.74 -18.95 -12.19
N ARG A 312 -52.48 -18.62 -13.47
CA ARG A 312 -53.52 -18.55 -14.52
C ARG A 312 -54.13 -19.92 -14.82
N GLN A 313 -53.32 -20.97 -14.93
CA GLN A 313 -53.79 -22.34 -15.15
C GLN A 313 -54.64 -22.87 -13.99
N GLN A 314 -54.40 -22.39 -12.77
CA GLN A 314 -55.18 -22.71 -11.57
C GLN A 314 -56.48 -21.90 -11.42
N GLY A 315 -56.83 -21.07 -12.40
CA GLY A 315 -58.06 -20.27 -12.36
C GLY A 315 -58.07 -19.16 -11.29
N LYS A 316 -56.90 -18.75 -10.79
CA LYS A 316 -56.81 -17.69 -9.76
C LYS A 316 -57.27 -16.34 -10.31
N SER A 317 -57.87 -15.53 -9.44
CA SER A 317 -58.30 -14.18 -9.80
C SER A 317 -57.12 -13.27 -10.14
N HIS A 318 -57.38 -12.19 -10.88
CA HIS A 318 -56.33 -11.22 -11.27
C HIS A 318 -55.60 -10.62 -10.05
N GLN A 319 -56.33 -10.36 -8.96
CA GLN A 319 -55.76 -9.82 -7.71
C GLN A 319 -54.82 -10.83 -7.02
N GLU A 320 -55.15 -12.13 -7.04
CA GLU A 320 -54.30 -13.18 -6.47
C GLU A 320 -53.04 -13.42 -7.31
N ILE A 321 -53.17 -13.40 -8.63
CA ILE A 321 -52.02 -13.50 -9.55
C ILE A 321 -51.06 -12.32 -9.30
N GLN A 322 -51.58 -11.09 -9.17
CA GLN A 322 -50.74 -9.93 -8.86
C GLN A 322 -50.02 -10.08 -7.51
N LYS A 323 -50.70 -10.55 -6.45
CA LYS A 323 -50.06 -10.81 -5.15
C LYS A 323 -48.94 -11.85 -5.26
N LEU A 324 -49.15 -12.93 -6.00
CA LEU A 324 -48.15 -13.99 -6.22
C LEU A 324 -46.96 -13.50 -7.05
N VAL A 325 -47.21 -12.71 -8.10
CA VAL A 325 -46.15 -12.11 -8.92
C VAL A 325 -45.33 -11.10 -8.10
N VAL A 326 -45.98 -10.28 -7.26
CA VAL A 326 -45.30 -9.36 -6.34
C VAL A 326 -44.48 -10.13 -5.30
N ALA A 327 -45.01 -11.21 -4.74
CA ALA A 327 -44.29 -12.09 -3.82
C ALA A 327 -43.08 -12.76 -4.48
N ALA A 328 -43.22 -13.30 -5.69
CA ALA A 328 -42.13 -13.91 -6.46
C ALA A 328 -41.06 -12.87 -6.86
N ARG A 329 -41.46 -11.62 -7.14
CA ARG A 329 -40.54 -10.51 -7.36
C ARG A 329 -39.82 -10.08 -6.08
N ARG A 330 -40.45 -10.17 -4.90
CA ARG A 330 -39.78 -9.95 -3.60
C ARG A 330 -38.78 -11.07 -3.28
N ALA A 331 -39.16 -12.33 -3.53
CA ALA A 331 -38.29 -13.49 -3.34
C ALA A 331 -37.04 -13.47 -4.24
N ARG A 332 -37.02 -12.65 -5.31
CA ARG A 332 -35.84 -12.40 -6.16
C ARG A 332 -34.61 -11.88 -5.38
N GLY A 333 -34.82 -11.26 -4.21
CA GLY A 333 -33.75 -10.62 -3.41
C GLY A 333 -33.34 -11.37 -2.13
N GLU A 334 -33.89 -12.56 -1.87
CA GLU A 334 -33.62 -13.34 -0.66
C GLU A 334 -32.85 -14.60 -1.03
N ALA A 335 -31.58 -14.47 -1.43
CA ALA A 335 -30.73 -15.66 -1.43
C ALA A 335 -30.40 -16.02 0.03
N ALA A 336 -30.45 -17.31 0.36
CA ALA A 336 -30.16 -17.77 1.71
C ALA A 336 -28.69 -17.56 2.06
N PHE A 337 -28.44 -16.99 3.25
CA PHE A 337 -27.10 -16.97 3.85
C PHE A 337 -26.66 -18.41 4.15
N ALA A 338 -25.45 -18.79 3.75
CA ALA A 338 -24.87 -20.08 4.10
C ALA A 338 -24.26 -20.05 5.52
N TRP A 339 -23.72 -18.91 5.97
CA TRP A 339 -23.16 -18.84 7.31
C TRP A 339 -24.28 -18.70 8.36
N PRO A 340 -24.26 -19.48 9.45
CA PRO A 340 -25.35 -19.48 10.43
C PRO A 340 -25.50 -18.12 11.13
N ALA A 341 -26.73 -17.75 11.51
CA ALA A 341 -27.00 -16.51 12.27
C ALA A 341 -26.72 -16.70 13.77
N THR A 342 -26.91 -17.92 14.26
CA THR A 342 -26.68 -18.31 15.65
C THR A 342 -25.20 -18.59 15.90
N GLY A 343 -24.67 -18.14 17.05
CA GLY A 343 -23.31 -18.46 17.50
C GLY A 343 -22.18 -17.62 16.91
N SER A 344 -22.47 -16.52 16.19
CA SER A 344 -21.47 -15.63 15.56
C SER A 344 -20.45 -16.38 14.68
N PRO A 345 -20.75 -16.64 13.40
CA PRO A 345 -19.92 -17.48 12.53
C PRO A 345 -18.50 -16.93 12.30
N PHE A 346 -18.31 -15.64 12.57
CA PHE A 346 -17.01 -15.01 12.64
C PHE A 346 -16.96 -13.97 13.76
N ALA A 347 -15.75 -13.63 14.21
CA ALA A 347 -15.51 -12.54 15.14
C ALA A 347 -14.20 -11.81 14.79
N PHE A 348 -14.09 -10.55 15.20
CA PHE A 348 -13.00 -9.65 14.89
C PHE A 348 -12.14 -9.39 16.12
N ARG A 349 -10.82 -9.29 15.94
CA ARG A 349 -9.92 -8.82 16.98
C ARG A 349 -8.82 -7.98 16.38
N LYS A 350 -8.61 -6.78 16.95
CA LYS A 350 -7.49 -5.94 16.54
C LYS A 350 -6.18 -6.55 16.98
N LEU A 351 -5.19 -6.44 16.11
CA LEU A 351 -3.83 -6.82 16.42
C LEU A 351 -2.88 -5.73 15.94
N GLN A 352 -2.38 -4.92 16.88
CA GLN A 352 -1.70 -3.67 16.57
C GLN A 352 -2.52 -2.84 15.56
N GLN A 353 -1.99 -2.60 14.35
CA GLN A 353 -2.68 -1.82 13.32
C GLN A 353 -3.57 -2.67 12.39
N GLY A 354 -3.44 -3.99 12.46
CA GLY A 354 -4.22 -4.91 11.64
C GLY A 354 -5.41 -5.51 12.36
N LEU A 355 -5.98 -6.51 11.69
CA LEU A 355 -7.17 -7.20 12.14
C LEU A 355 -7.01 -8.69 11.91
N VAL A 356 -7.41 -9.47 12.92
CA VAL A 356 -7.63 -10.90 12.79
C VAL A 356 -9.13 -11.15 12.80
N VAL A 357 -9.58 -12.04 11.92
CA VAL A 357 -10.96 -12.54 11.87
C VAL A 357 -10.90 -14.04 12.09
N GLY A 358 -11.52 -14.52 13.16
CA GLY A 358 -11.73 -15.96 13.34
C GLY A 358 -13.06 -16.35 12.70
N PHE A 359 -13.08 -17.44 11.93
CA PHE A 359 -14.30 -18.09 11.46
C PHE A 359 -14.43 -19.47 12.11
N VAL A 360 -15.62 -19.81 12.60
CA VAL A 360 -15.91 -21.15 13.16
C VAL A 360 -15.62 -22.21 12.09
N ASP A 361 -16.15 -22.01 10.89
CA ASP A 361 -16.03 -22.94 9.76
C ASP A 361 -15.14 -22.37 8.63
N ASN A 362 -15.19 -22.97 7.45
CA ASN A 362 -14.52 -22.46 6.26
C ASN A 362 -15.25 -21.22 5.69
N SER A 363 -14.58 -20.06 5.67
CA SER A 363 -15.13 -18.84 5.08
C SER A 363 -15.43 -18.98 3.58
N MET A 364 -14.68 -19.81 2.84
CA MET A 364 -14.85 -19.91 1.38
C MET A 364 -16.13 -20.64 0.96
N ASN A 365 -16.87 -21.25 1.89
CA ASN A 365 -18.20 -21.82 1.62
C ASN A 365 -19.33 -20.78 1.66
N GLY A 366 -19.01 -19.51 1.92
CA GLY A 366 -19.98 -18.43 1.98
C GLY A 366 -20.53 -18.03 0.61
N THR A 367 -21.81 -17.67 0.58
CA THR A 367 -22.45 -17.05 -0.59
C THR A 367 -22.04 -15.58 -0.75
N ARG A 368 -22.41 -14.97 -1.87
CA ARG A 368 -22.31 -13.53 -2.13
C ARG A 368 -22.92 -12.70 -1.01
N HIS A 369 -24.04 -13.16 -0.42
CA HIS A 369 -24.71 -12.46 0.68
C HIS A 369 -23.91 -12.52 1.97
N ASP A 370 -23.29 -13.66 2.26
CA ASP A 370 -22.41 -13.87 3.40
C ASP A 370 -21.19 -12.94 3.32
N TRP A 371 -20.53 -12.89 2.16
CA TRP A 371 -19.40 -11.99 1.95
C TRP A 371 -19.78 -10.51 2.02
N CYS A 372 -20.94 -10.12 1.47
CA CYS A 372 -21.46 -8.76 1.62
C CYS A 372 -21.73 -8.42 3.09
N TRP A 373 -22.25 -9.38 3.86
CA TRP A 373 -22.43 -9.22 5.30
C TRP A 373 -21.08 -9.03 6.01
N PHE A 374 -20.07 -9.86 5.73
CA PHE A 374 -18.72 -9.70 6.27
C PHE A 374 -18.15 -8.29 6.02
N PHE A 375 -18.19 -7.83 4.76
CA PHE A 375 -17.69 -6.50 4.42
C PHE A 375 -18.47 -5.39 5.16
N ARG A 376 -19.80 -5.51 5.26
CA ARG A 376 -20.61 -4.55 6.03
C ARG A 376 -20.31 -4.57 7.51
N ALA A 377 -20.04 -5.75 8.08
CA ALA A 377 -19.64 -5.88 9.48
C ALA A 377 -18.34 -5.11 9.76
N LEU A 378 -17.41 -5.11 8.80
CA LEU A 378 -16.17 -4.33 8.86
C LEU A 378 -16.37 -2.81 8.66
N SER A 379 -17.48 -2.36 8.08
CA SER A 379 -17.68 -0.94 7.76
C SER A 379 -17.72 -0.02 8.98
N LYS A 380 -18.11 -0.53 10.16
CA LYS A 380 -18.24 0.24 11.41
C LYS A 380 -16.95 0.27 12.20
N GLN A 381 -15.94 0.96 11.70
CA GLN A 381 -14.69 1.28 12.41
C GLN A 381 -14.14 2.58 11.80
N PRO A 382 -13.24 3.33 12.46
CA PRO A 382 -12.78 4.63 11.95
C PRO A 382 -12.19 4.57 10.52
N MET A 383 -11.64 3.42 10.09
CA MET A 383 -11.28 3.15 8.68
C MET A 383 -12.31 2.35 7.89
N GLY A 384 -13.16 1.56 8.56
CA GLY A 384 -14.16 0.72 7.91
C GLY A 384 -13.59 -0.18 6.80
N LEU A 385 -14.21 -0.14 5.63
CA LEU A 385 -13.80 -0.87 4.42
C LEU A 385 -12.49 -0.38 3.80
N GLN A 386 -12.05 0.85 4.09
CA GLN A 386 -10.83 1.43 3.50
C GLN A 386 -9.58 0.64 3.88
N ARG A 387 -9.61 -0.08 5.01
CA ARG A 387 -8.50 -0.96 5.40
C ARG A 387 -8.28 -2.15 4.46
N LEU A 388 -9.30 -2.50 3.68
CA LEU A 388 -9.28 -3.57 2.69
C LEU A 388 -8.92 -3.05 1.29
N GLN A 389 -8.45 -1.80 1.18
CA GLN A 389 -8.01 -1.20 -0.07
C GLN A 389 -6.62 -0.63 0.16
N TRP A 390 -5.59 -1.26 -0.39
CA TRP A 390 -4.19 -0.91 -0.12
C TRP A 390 -3.91 0.60 -0.24
N ASP A 391 -4.44 1.23 -1.30
CA ASP A 391 -4.26 2.67 -1.54
C ASP A 391 -4.90 3.55 -0.46
N LYS A 392 -6.03 3.12 0.11
CA LYS A 392 -6.67 3.83 1.22
C LYS A 392 -6.00 3.50 2.54
N ARG A 393 -5.59 2.24 2.77
CA ARG A 393 -4.87 1.80 3.97
C ARG A 393 -3.56 2.56 4.17
N HIS A 394 -2.84 2.83 3.08
CA HIS A 394 -1.60 3.61 3.12
C HIS A 394 -1.82 5.11 2.84
N GLY A 395 -3.01 5.49 2.35
CA GLY A 395 -3.35 6.86 1.96
C GLY A 395 -2.65 7.33 0.68
N MET A 396 -2.03 6.41 -0.06
CA MET A 396 -1.25 6.67 -1.27
C MET A 396 -1.14 5.41 -2.12
N SER A 397 -0.65 5.54 -3.35
CA SER A 397 -0.20 4.43 -4.18
C SER A 397 1.27 4.64 -4.54
N ALA A 398 2.08 3.57 -4.48
CA ALA A 398 3.45 3.60 -4.97
C ALA A 398 3.53 3.54 -6.51
N ARG A 399 2.41 3.19 -7.17
CA ARG A 399 2.32 2.94 -8.62
C ARG A 399 1.80 4.12 -9.43
N VAL A 400 1.18 5.10 -8.79
CA VAL A 400 0.77 6.37 -9.43
C VAL A 400 1.28 7.58 -8.65
N GLY A 401 1.28 8.76 -9.28
CA GLY A 401 1.64 10.01 -8.62
C GLY A 401 0.54 10.49 -7.66
N HIS A 402 0.92 11.18 -6.60
CA HIS A 402 0.01 11.66 -5.56
C HIS A 402 -0.24 13.17 -5.68
N PRO A 403 -1.51 13.63 -5.69
CA PRO A 403 -1.83 15.06 -5.85
C PRO A 403 -1.37 15.91 -4.66
N GLU A 404 -1.32 15.33 -3.46
CA GLU A 404 -0.93 16.05 -2.23
C GLU A 404 0.58 15.98 -1.95
N PHE A 405 1.39 15.52 -2.91
CA PHE A 405 2.85 15.36 -2.73
C PHE A 405 3.50 16.65 -2.22
N LEU A 406 3.19 17.81 -2.82
CA LEU A 406 3.77 19.09 -2.43
C LEU A 406 3.32 19.60 -1.06
N GLY A 407 2.38 18.94 -0.38
CA GLY A 407 1.92 19.31 0.94
C GLY A 407 2.73 18.74 2.11
N PHE A 408 3.85 18.07 1.83
CA PHE A 408 4.77 17.55 2.83
C PHE A 408 6.20 17.57 2.28
N THR A 409 6.92 18.66 2.49
CA THR A 409 8.29 18.88 1.99
C THR A 409 9.21 19.30 3.12
N VAL A 410 10.52 19.24 2.88
CA VAL A 410 11.51 19.68 3.86
C VAL A 410 11.38 21.21 4.04
N PRO A 411 11.09 21.70 5.26
CA PRO A 411 10.90 23.12 5.51
C PRO A 411 12.10 23.96 5.03
N GLY A 412 11.82 25.11 4.42
CA GLY A 412 12.84 26.07 3.98
C GLY A 412 13.51 25.74 2.64
N ILE A 413 13.15 24.64 1.99
CA ILE A 413 13.60 24.29 0.63
C ILE A 413 12.53 24.68 -0.42
N ASP A 414 11.40 25.20 0.03
CA ASP A 414 10.18 25.38 -0.78
C ASP A 414 10.17 26.66 -1.63
N SER A 415 11.09 27.59 -1.39
CA SER A 415 11.25 28.79 -2.18
C SER A 415 12.59 28.75 -2.90
N VAL A 416 12.55 28.65 -4.23
CA VAL A 416 13.62 29.28 -5.02
C VAL A 416 13.70 30.71 -4.48
N PRO A 417 14.87 31.20 -4.04
CA PRO A 417 14.98 32.54 -3.48
C PRO A 417 14.85 33.57 -4.60
N VAL A 418 13.63 33.72 -5.15
CA VAL A 418 13.31 34.52 -6.33
C VAL A 418 13.76 35.95 -6.11
N VAL A 419 13.62 36.48 -4.89
CA VAL A 419 14.13 37.81 -4.53
C VAL A 419 15.65 37.88 -4.64
N ALA A 420 16.40 36.90 -4.11
CA ALA A 420 17.85 36.88 -4.22
C ALA A 420 18.31 36.72 -5.69
N PHE A 421 17.63 35.87 -6.48
CA PHE A 421 17.89 35.71 -7.90
C PHE A 421 17.57 36.99 -8.69
N LEU A 422 16.43 37.63 -8.44
CA LEU A 422 16.04 38.88 -9.08
C LEU A 422 17.01 40.01 -8.72
N LEU A 423 17.39 40.13 -7.45
CA LEU A 423 18.41 41.09 -7.01
C LEU A 423 19.74 40.82 -7.71
N LEU A 424 20.20 39.57 -7.79
CA LEU A 424 21.46 39.25 -8.45
C LEU A 424 21.40 39.49 -9.96
N ILE A 425 20.33 39.09 -10.66
CA ILE A 425 20.17 39.35 -12.10
C ILE A 425 20.10 40.85 -12.37
N THR A 426 19.43 41.61 -11.51
CA THR A 426 19.34 43.08 -11.61
C THR A 426 20.71 43.70 -11.41
N LEU A 427 21.42 43.32 -10.34
CA LEU A 427 22.78 43.79 -10.07
C LEU A 427 23.73 43.43 -11.22
N PHE A 428 23.67 42.20 -11.71
CA PHE A 428 24.46 41.72 -12.84
C PHE A 428 24.20 42.53 -14.12
N SER A 429 22.94 42.82 -14.42
CA SER A 429 22.54 43.61 -15.59
C SER A 429 23.03 45.05 -15.48
N ILE A 430 22.98 45.65 -14.28
CA ILE A 430 23.53 46.98 -14.01
C ILE A 430 25.05 47.00 -14.17
N VAL A 431 25.74 45.97 -13.63
CA VAL A 431 27.20 45.86 -13.69
C VAL A 431 27.67 45.69 -15.14
N ILE A 432 27.08 44.77 -15.91
CA ILE A 432 27.45 44.52 -17.31
C ILE A 432 27.06 45.66 -18.25
N GLY A 433 25.88 46.25 -18.04
CA GLY A 433 25.35 47.30 -18.90
C GLY A 433 25.92 48.67 -18.53
N PRO A 434 25.16 49.50 -17.79
CA PRO A 434 25.51 50.89 -17.56
C PRO A 434 26.87 51.08 -16.88
N VAL A 435 27.21 50.29 -15.86
CA VAL A 435 28.45 50.50 -15.09
C VAL A 435 29.69 50.17 -15.93
N ASN A 436 29.78 48.98 -16.51
CA ASN A 436 30.92 48.57 -17.33
C ASN A 436 31.05 49.44 -18.59
N PHE A 437 29.94 49.81 -19.25
CA PHE A 437 29.95 50.70 -20.41
C PHE A 437 30.46 52.11 -20.06
N LEU A 438 29.91 52.74 -19.02
CA LEU A 438 30.31 54.09 -18.61
C LEU A 438 31.78 54.12 -18.15
N PHE A 439 32.23 53.09 -17.43
CA PHE A 439 33.60 52.94 -16.98
C PHE A 439 34.62 52.78 -18.13
N LEU A 440 34.29 51.98 -19.16
CA LEU A 440 35.17 51.81 -20.32
C LEU A 440 35.12 52.99 -21.29
N ARG A 441 33.95 53.65 -21.40
CA ARG A 441 33.78 54.88 -22.19
C ARG A 441 34.60 56.03 -21.61
N SER A 442 34.59 56.23 -20.29
CA SER A 442 35.37 57.30 -19.65
C SER A 442 36.89 57.11 -19.81
N ARG A 443 37.34 55.88 -20.10
CA ARG A 443 38.74 55.55 -20.37
C ARG A 443 39.09 55.38 -21.85
N GLY A 444 38.14 55.58 -22.77
CA GLY A 444 38.35 55.43 -24.21
C GLY A 444 38.64 54.00 -24.68
N LYS A 445 38.38 52.96 -23.88
CA LYS A 445 38.73 51.56 -24.17
C LYS A 445 37.50 50.67 -24.40
N LEU A 446 36.53 51.14 -25.18
CA LEU A 446 35.27 50.43 -25.44
C LEU A 446 35.47 49.04 -26.07
N TYR A 447 36.55 48.82 -26.84
CA TYR A 447 36.87 47.51 -27.42
C TYR A 447 37.07 46.40 -26.36
N LEU A 448 37.43 46.77 -25.13
CA LEU A 448 37.59 45.80 -24.02
C LEU A 448 36.26 45.19 -23.55
N LEU A 449 35.10 45.73 -23.96
CA LEU A 449 33.79 45.11 -23.69
C LEU A 449 33.72 43.65 -24.16
N VAL A 450 34.42 43.32 -25.24
CA VAL A 450 34.53 41.96 -25.79
C VAL A 450 35.12 40.99 -24.76
N VAL A 451 35.97 41.47 -23.86
CA VAL A 451 36.62 40.66 -22.81
C VAL A 451 35.94 40.83 -21.45
N THR A 452 35.57 42.05 -21.07
CA THR A 452 35.02 42.30 -19.73
C THR A 452 33.65 41.67 -19.54
N VAL A 453 32.80 41.63 -20.57
CA VAL A 453 31.46 41.02 -20.48
C VAL A 453 31.57 39.50 -20.20
N PRO A 454 32.32 38.70 -20.98
CA PRO A 454 32.55 37.28 -20.65
C PRO A 454 33.18 37.04 -19.28
N VAL A 455 34.15 37.87 -18.86
CA VAL A 455 34.81 37.71 -17.56
C VAL A 455 33.85 37.98 -16.40
N ILE A 456 33.06 39.06 -16.46
CA ILE A 456 32.06 39.39 -15.44
C ILE A 456 30.99 38.30 -15.38
N ALA A 457 30.55 37.79 -16.53
CA ALA A 457 29.63 36.67 -16.62
C ALA A 457 30.20 35.41 -15.92
N ALA A 458 31.45 35.03 -16.25
CA ALA A 458 32.10 33.88 -15.65
C ALA A 458 32.25 34.01 -14.12
N VAL A 459 32.72 35.17 -13.63
CA VAL A 459 32.84 35.43 -12.18
C VAL A 459 31.48 35.34 -11.50
N THR A 460 30.45 35.93 -12.09
CA THR A 460 29.10 35.92 -11.53
C THR A 460 28.53 34.49 -11.50
N SER A 461 28.75 33.70 -12.55
CA SER A 461 28.37 32.28 -12.57
C SER A 461 29.07 31.47 -11.48
N VAL A 462 30.37 31.69 -11.25
CA VAL A 462 31.12 31.04 -10.17
C VAL A 462 30.58 31.44 -8.79
N VAL A 463 30.31 32.73 -8.57
CA VAL A 463 29.73 33.23 -7.31
C VAL A 463 28.35 32.64 -7.07
N MET A 464 27.49 32.59 -8.09
CA MET A 464 26.16 31.99 -7.96
C MET A 464 26.23 30.47 -7.70
N LEU A 465 27.13 29.76 -8.38
CA LEU A 465 27.35 28.34 -8.14
C LEU A 465 27.86 28.10 -6.70
N GLY A 466 28.81 28.90 -6.25
CA GLY A 466 29.36 28.85 -4.89
C GLY A 466 28.29 29.13 -3.84
N TYR A 467 27.47 30.18 -4.03
CA TYR A 467 26.35 30.50 -3.15
C TYR A 467 25.33 29.36 -3.09
N ALA A 468 24.99 28.75 -4.23
CA ALA A 468 24.05 27.62 -4.26
C ALA A 468 24.62 26.37 -3.56
N MET A 469 25.93 26.12 -3.67
CA MET A 469 26.60 25.03 -2.94
C MET A 469 26.63 25.27 -1.43
N LEU A 470 26.95 26.50 -1.00
CA LEU A 470 27.03 26.89 0.42
C LEU A 470 25.65 26.94 1.09
N SER A 471 24.62 27.48 0.42
CA SER A 471 23.29 27.67 1.01
C SER A 471 22.50 26.36 1.15
N HIS A 472 22.58 25.48 0.15
CA HIS A 472 21.85 24.21 0.20
C HIS A 472 22.64 23.10 0.90
N GLY A 473 23.97 23.14 0.88
CA GLY A 473 24.85 22.09 1.36
C GLY A 473 24.85 20.86 0.43
N PHE A 474 25.80 19.95 0.67
CA PHE A 474 25.89 18.68 -0.07
C PHE A 474 25.16 17.51 0.62
N GLY A 475 24.84 17.66 1.91
CA GLY A 475 24.16 16.63 2.68
C GLY A 475 22.71 16.43 2.28
N VAL A 476 22.12 15.35 2.79
CA VAL A 476 20.69 15.08 2.69
C VAL A 476 19.98 15.74 3.86
N LYS A 477 18.95 16.54 3.55
CA LYS A 477 18.04 17.10 4.55
C LYS A 477 16.78 16.26 4.59
N SER A 478 16.26 16.01 5.78
CA SER A 478 15.02 15.26 5.96
C SER A 478 14.00 16.03 6.80
N TYR A 479 12.75 15.65 6.62
CA TYR A 479 11.63 16.05 7.46
C TYR A 479 10.70 14.87 7.63
N THR A 480 10.37 14.52 8.87
CA THR A 480 9.76 13.24 9.19
C THR A 480 8.53 13.42 10.05
N ARG A 481 7.50 12.62 9.74
CA ARG A 481 6.37 12.41 10.63
C ARG A 481 6.23 10.92 10.88
N SER A 482 6.28 10.50 12.14
CA SER A 482 6.19 9.09 12.49
C SER A 482 5.30 8.81 13.69
N ILE A 483 4.78 7.59 13.70
CA ILE A 483 4.17 6.98 14.88
C ILE A 483 4.80 5.61 15.10
N THR A 484 5.15 5.33 16.35
CA THR A 484 5.64 4.02 16.79
C THR A 484 4.62 3.41 17.73
N PHE A 485 4.16 2.20 17.41
CA PHE A 485 3.31 1.39 18.26
C PHE A 485 4.18 0.34 18.96
N LEU A 486 4.27 0.42 20.29
CA LEU A 486 5.09 -0.47 21.10
C LEU A 486 4.24 -1.59 21.70
N ASP A 487 4.63 -2.84 21.42
CA ASP A 487 4.18 -4.05 22.10
C ASP A 487 5.25 -4.46 23.12
N GLN A 488 5.15 -3.93 24.34
CA GLN A 488 6.14 -4.19 25.37
C GLN A 488 6.17 -5.67 25.79
N GLY A 489 5.04 -6.38 25.70
CA GLY A 489 4.95 -7.80 26.03
C GLY A 489 5.73 -8.70 25.07
N ASN A 490 5.78 -8.33 23.79
CA ASN A 490 6.50 -9.08 22.76
C ASN A 490 7.88 -8.51 22.39
N GLU A 491 8.32 -7.44 23.07
CA GLU A 491 9.54 -6.71 22.72
C GLU A 491 9.59 -6.30 21.24
N LYS A 492 8.44 -5.89 20.69
CA LYS A 492 8.28 -5.54 19.27
C LYS A 492 7.67 -4.15 19.13
N ALA A 493 8.06 -3.46 18.06
CA ALA A 493 7.46 -2.21 17.67
C ALA A 493 7.16 -2.16 16.18
N VAL A 494 6.04 -1.53 15.84
CA VAL A 494 5.70 -1.13 14.48
C VAL A 494 5.85 0.37 14.37
N THR A 495 6.80 0.81 13.56
CA THR A 495 7.04 2.23 13.27
C THR A 495 6.59 2.54 11.86
N MET A 496 5.68 3.48 11.72
CA MET A 496 5.24 4.02 10.44
C MET A 496 5.73 5.45 10.32
N ALA A 497 6.34 5.81 9.20
CA ALA A 497 6.81 7.16 8.97
C ALA A 497 6.55 7.62 7.53
N ARG A 498 6.36 8.93 7.40
CA ARG A 498 6.43 9.64 6.14
C ARG A 498 7.65 10.55 6.20
N VAL A 499 8.54 10.38 5.24
CA VAL A 499 9.85 11.03 5.18
C VAL A 499 9.90 11.86 3.92
N ALA A 500 10.08 13.17 4.05
CA ALA A 500 10.48 14.05 2.96
C ALA A 500 11.99 14.17 2.95
N LEU A 501 12.59 14.07 1.76
CA LEU A 501 14.02 14.11 1.55
C LEU A 501 14.35 15.17 0.50
N PHE A 502 15.45 15.88 0.73
CA PHE A 502 16.09 16.69 -0.28
C PHE A 502 17.59 16.39 -0.24
N ALA A 503 18.08 15.79 -1.32
CA ALA A 503 19.50 15.46 -1.45
C ALA A 503 20.23 16.61 -2.14
N GLY A 504 21.13 17.31 -1.43
CA GLY A 504 22.06 18.26 -2.04
C GLY A 504 22.95 17.56 -3.08
N MET A 505 23.41 16.36 -2.73
CA MET A 505 23.99 15.35 -3.61
C MET A 505 23.31 14.01 -3.30
N ALA A 506 22.78 13.32 -4.33
CA ALA A 506 22.13 12.03 -4.12
C ALA A 506 23.16 10.95 -3.75
N PRO A 507 22.88 10.12 -2.73
CA PRO A 507 23.70 8.95 -2.45
C PRO A 507 23.56 7.91 -3.58
N SER A 508 24.58 7.09 -3.77
CA SER A 508 24.54 5.95 -4.71
C SER A 508 23.60 4.84 -4.22
N VAL A 509 23.50 4.67 -2.90
CA VAL A 509 22.73 3.61 -2.24
C VAL A 509 21.92 4.21 -1.09
N LEU A 510 20.69 3.73 -0.92
CA LEU A 510 19.92 3.90 0.30
C LEU A 510 19.83 2.54 1.02
N GLU A 511 20.32 2.49 2.26
CA GLU A 511 20.43 1.26 3.04
C GLU A 511 19.28 1.15 4.04
N PHE A 512 18.43 0.13 3.84
CA PHE A 512 17.37 -0.21 4.76
C PHE A 512 17.59 -1.60 5.33
N SER A 513 17.06 -1.85 6.53
CA SER A 513 16.99 -3.21 7.04
C SER A 513 15.89 -4.00 6.33
N ARG A 514 16.04 -5.32 6.26
CA ARG A 514 15.12 -6.24 5.57
C ARG A 514 13.73 -6.37 6.21
N ASP A 515 13.50 -5.70 7.33
CA ASP A 515 12.24 -5.60 8.07
C ASP A 515 11.53 -4.25 7.83
N THR A 516 12.00 -3.43 6.88
CA THR A 516 11.44 -2.12 6.54
C THR A 516 10.85 -2.10 5.13
N ALA A 517 9.53 -2.04 5.03
CA ALA A 517 8.88 -1.74 3.76
C ALA A 517 9.08 -0.26 3.40
N VAL A 518 9.61 0.00 2.21
CA VAL A 518 9.80 1.35 1.65
C VAL A 518 8.88 1.56 0.46
N TYR A 519 8.06 2.61 0.51
CA TYR A 519 7.14 3.00 -0.58
C TYR A 519 7.46 4.43 -1.04
N PRO A 520 7.95 4.64 -2.26
CA PRO A 520 8.17 5.98 -2.78
C PRO A 520 6.83 6.67 -3.04
N VAL A 521 6.67 7.88 -2.50
CA VAL A 521 5.57 8.78 -2.85
C VAL A 521 6.05 9.63 -4.02
N ARG A 522 5.26 9.70 -5.10
CA ARG A 522 5.65 10.45 -6.30
C ARG A 522 4.77 11.67 -6.54
N PRO A 523 5.30 12.75 -7.15
CA PRO A 523 4.47 13.86 -7.56
C PRO A 523 3.55 13.48 -8.72
N LEU A 524 2.39 14.14 -8.79
CA LEU A 524 1.48 14.00 -9.92
C LEU A 524 2.19 14.32 -11.25
N GLY A 525 1.92 13.52 -12.30
CA GLY A 525 2.56 13.68 -13.62
C GLY A 525 3.94 13.02 -13.75
N SER A 526 4.54 12.52 -12.66
CA SER A 526 5.80 11.76 -12.69
C SER A 526 5.55 10.23 -12.69
N GLU A 527 4.63 9.77 -13.53
CA GLU A 527 4.18 8.37 -13.53
C GLU A 527 5.24 7.36 -14.02
N ILE A 528 6.29 7.85 -14.67
CA ILE A 528 7.42 7.04 -15.14
C ILE A 528 8.46 6.95 -14.01
N PHE A 529 8.73 5.73 -13.54
CA PHE A 529 9.86 5.49 -12.63
C PHE A 529 11.15 5.57 -13.45
N SER A 530 12.10 6.40 -13.02
CA SER A 530 13.37 6.66 -13.72
C SER A 530 14.34 5.47 -13.76
N GLY A 531 13.94 4.32 -13.22
CA GLY A 531 14.77 3.15 -13.03
C GLY A 531 15.43 3.14 -11.65
N GLY A 532 15.82 1.97 -11.19
CA GLY A 532 16.48 1.73 -9.91
C GLY A 532 16.57 0.25 -9.61
N THR A 533 17.52 -0.14 -8.76
CA THR A 533 17.71 -1.54 -8.35
C THR A 533 17.44 -1.66 -6.85
N VAL A 534 16.84 -2.77 -6.44
CA VAL A 534 16.85 -3.22 -5.04
C VAL A 534 17.70 -4.48 -4.99
N ASP A 535 18.82 -4.40 -4.28
CA ASP A 535 19.67 -5.55 -4.00
C ASP A 535 19.31 -6.12 -2.63
N TRP A 536 18.93 -7.40 -2.64
CA TRP A 536 18.55 -8.20 -1.48
C TRP A 536 19.67 -9.15 -1.03
N THR A 537 20.87 -9.06 -1.57
CA THR A 537 21.98 -10.00 -1.30
C THR A 537 22.40 -9.98 0.18
N ASN A 538 22.68 -8.79 0.73
CA ASN A 538 23.14 -8.63 2.11
C ASN A 538 22.13 -7.86 2.98
N ALA A 539 21.61 -6.74 2.48
CA ALA A 539 20.60 -5.91 3.15
C ALA A 539 19.42 -5.64 2.20
N GLN A 540 18.68 -4.56 2.42
CA GLN A 540 17.77 -3.99 1.44
C GLN A 540 18.42 -2.69 0.91
N GLU A 541 19.17 -2.82 -0.17
CA GLU A 541 19.93 -1.71 -0.75
C GLU A 541 19.20 -1.16 -1.97
N LEU A 542 18.73 0.07 -1.87
CA LEU A 542 18.05 0.78 -2.94
C LEU A 542 19.12 1.56 -3.73
N VAL A 543 19.60 0.94 -4.82
CA VAL A 543 20.74 1.41 -5.61
C VAL A 543 20.24 2.16 -6.84
N ASN A 544 20.75 3.39 -7.03
CA ASN A 544 20.48 4.29 -8.16
C ASN A 544 19.00 4.64 -8.41
N GLY A 545 18.73 5.89 -8.76
CA GLY A 545 17.42 6.31 -9.29
C GLY A 545 16.24 6.36 -8.30
N TRP A 546 16.44 5.99 -7.03
CA TRP A 546 15.46 6.14 -5.96
C TRP A 546 15.34 7.58 -5.43
N ILE A 547 16.46 8.31 -5.39
CA ILE A 547 16.53 9.74 -5.06
C ILE A 547 17.46 10.40 -6.09
N GLN A 548 17.14 11.64 -6.47
CA GLN A 548 17.92 12.44 -7.42
C GLN A 548 18.49 13.69 -6.75
N THR A 549 19.65 14.12 -7.23
CA THR A 549 20.32 15.33 -6.77
C THR A 549 19.42 16.55 -6.99
N ARG A 550 19.33 17.41 -5.97
CA ARG A 550 18.52 18.64 -5.94
C ARG A 550 17.04 18.43 -6.27
N THR A 551 16.53 17.22 -6.03
CA THR A 551 15.13 16.87 -6.27
C THR A 551 14.46 16.51 -4.95
N ARG A 552 13.21 16.95 -4.78
CA ARG A 552 12.37 16.56 -3.65
C ARG A 552 11.96 15.10 -3.82
N ALA A 553 12.25 14.28 -2.82
CA ALA A 553 11.80 12.91 -2.75
C ALA A 553 10.94 12.71 -1.50
N GLN A 554 10.04 11.73 -1.54
CA GLN A 554 9.28 11.33 -0.37
C GLN A 554 9.17 9.81 -0.30
N LEU A 555 9.28 9.28 0.90
CA LEU A 555 9.12 7.87 1.21
C LEU A 555 8.05 7.72 2.29
N GLN A 556 7.26 6.67 2.19
CA GLN A 556 6.54 6.13 3.33
C GLN A 556 7.23 4.83 3.73
N THR A 557 7.63 4.75 4.99
CA THR A 557 8.33 3.58 5.54
C THR A 557 7.49 2.94 6.63
N ILE A 558 7.47 1.61 6.64
CA ILE A 558 6.85 0.82 7.72
C ILE A 558 7.89 -0.20 8.14
N ARG A 559 8.24 -0.20 9.42
CA ARG A 559 9.23 -1.11 9.99
C ARG A 559 8.63 -1.87 11.15
N ARG A 560 8.80 -3.19 11.14
CA ARG A 560 8.52 -4.04 12.30
C ARG A 560 9.85 -4.54 12.85
N HIS A 561 10.18 -4.16 14.07
CA HIS A 561 11.49 -4.44 14.65
C HIS A 561 11.41 -4.78 16.14
N ALA A 562 12.46 -5.43 16.64
CA ALA A 562 12.59 -5.70 18.07
C ALA A 562 12.93 -4.41 18.83
N VAL A 563 12.26 -4.21 19.97
CA VAL A 563 12.51 -3.11 20.92
C VAL A 563 12.40 -3.69 22.33
N ARG A 564 13.54 -3.80 23.02
CA ARG A 564 13.62 -4.34 24.38
C ARG A 564 13.30 -3.30 25.46
N GLY A 565 13.48 -2.02 25.14
CA GLY A 565 13.16 -0.92 26.05
C GLY A 565 11.67 -0.86 26.35
N ARG A 566 11.32 -0.47 27.58
CA ARG A 566 9.94 -0.38 28.06
C ARG A 566 9.76 0.74 29.07
N LEU A 567 8.53 1.22 29.19
CA LEU A 567 8.11 2.01 30.32
C LEU A 567 7.71 1.07 31.47
N THR A 568 8.38 1.21 32.62
CA THR A 568 8.01 0.51 33.85
C THR A 568 7.19 1.45 34.70
N VAL A 569 5.93 1.08 34.93
CA VAL A 569 4.95 1.90 35.61
C VAL A 569 4.76 1.32 37.01
N GLY A 570 5.04 2.13 38.03
CA GLY A 570 4.84 1.76 39.43
C GLY A 570 3.37 1.76 39.85
N THR A 571 3.12 1.59 41.14
CA THR A 571 1.80 1.82 41.74
C THR A 571 1.62 3.31 42.01
N ALA A 572 0.39 3.81 41.83
CA ALA A 572 0.07 5.19 42.18
C ALA A 572 0.15 5.38 43.70
N ASP A 573 0.74 6.50 44.13
CA ASP A 573 0.76 6.96 45.52
C ASP A 573 0.08 8.34 45.59
N GLY A 574 -1.18 8.34 46.06
CA GLY A 574 -2.06 9.50 46.05
C GLY A 574 -2.23 10.09 44.64
N ASN A 575 -1.73 11.31 44.44
CA ASN A 575 -1.80 12.04 43.17
C ASN A 575 -0.55 11.88 42.30
N THR A 576 0.34 10.94 42.64
CA THR A 576 1.61 10.73 41.94
C THR A 576 1.74 9.30 41.45
N LEU A 577 2.49 9.12 40.35
CA LEU A 577 2.78 7.81 39.79
C LEU A 577 4.22 7.79 39.28
N THR A 578 5.05 6.90 39.84
CA THR A 578 6.43 6.75 39.38
C THR A 578 6.49 5.96 38.08
N VAL A 579 7.13 6.50 37.06
CA VAL A 579 7.39 5.81 35.79
C VAL A 579 8.88 5.87 35.47
N ALA A 580 9.47 4.72 35.13
CA ALA A 580 10.84 4.60 34.64
C ALA A 580 10.84 4.41 33.12
N ASN A 581 11.67 5.17 32.42
CA ASN A 581 11.86 5.08 30.97
C ASN A 581 13.08 4.22 30.63
N GLY A 582 12.84 2.97 30.28
CA GLY A 582 13.87 2.05 29.77
C GLY A 582 14.03 2.09 28.24
N LEU A 583 13.39 3.03 27.54
CA LEU A 583 13.61 3.25 26.10
C LEU A 583 14.90 4.03 25.89
N GLU A 584 15.48 3.92 24.70
CA GLU A 584 16.64 4.71 24.27
C GLU A 584 16.27 6.17 23.93
N TRP A 585 14.99 6.53 24.04
CA TRP A 585 14.46 7.81 23.59
C TRP A 585 14.03 8.70 24.75
N ASN A 586 14.36 9.97 24.65
CA ASN A 586 13.87 10.99 25.56
C ASN A 586 12.39 11.27 25.25
N LEU A 587 11.54 11.33 26.28
CA LEU A 587 10.12 11.64 26.11
C LEU A 587 9.85 13.09 26.53
N ARG A 588 9.45 13.92 25.57
CA ARG A 588 9.10 15.33 25.79
C ARG A 588 7.77 15.48 26.51
N HIS A 589 6.80 14.63 26.18
CA HIS A 589 5.52 14.59 26.86
C HIS A 589 5.13 13.13 27.01
N LEU A 590 4.62 12.74 28.17
CA LEU A 590 4.05 11.42 28.40
C LEU A 590 2.70 11.60 29.08
N VAL A 591 1.65 11.07 28.44
CA VAL A 591 0.32 10.93 29.01
C VAL A 591 0.04 9.44 29.15
N LEU A 592 -0.32 9.01 30.35
CA LEU A 592 -0.54 7.61 30.67
C LEU A 592 -1.85 7.42 31.43
N ARG A 593 -2.55 6.33 31.15
CA ARG A 593 -3.73 5.89 31.89
C ARG A 593 -3.40 4.66 32.73
N ASP A 594 -3.63 4.75 34.04
CA ASP A 594 -3.33 3.68 35.01
C ASP A 594 -4.33 2.50 34.92
N LEU A 595 -4.18 1.54 35.84
CA LEU A 595 -5.08 0.39 36.00
C LEU A 595 -6.48 0.79 36.49
N GLN A 596 -6.57 1.87 37.24
CA GLN A 596 -7.78 2.42 37.83
C GLN A 596 -8.55 3.32 36.84
N GLY A 597 -7.90 3.74 35.74
CA GLY A 597 -8.43 4.65 34.73
C GLY A 597 -8.04 6.12 34.92
N ASN A 598 -7.25 6.43 35.95
CA ASN A 598 -6.72 7.77 36.19
C ASN A 598 -5.69 8.16 35.14
N LEU A 599 -5.64 9.45 34.83
CA LEU A 599 -4.69 9.99 33.87
C LEU A 599 -3.54 10.67 34.61
N PHE A 600 -2.33 10.39 34.15
CA PHE A 600 -1.09 10.93 34.67
C PHE A 600 -0.30 11.59 33.54
N TYR A 601 0.43 12.66 33.87
CA TYR A 601 1.18 13.46 32.91
C TYR A 601 2.56 13.88 33.43
N VAL A 602 3.55 13.92 32.52
CA VAL A 602 4.85 14.55 32.72
C VAL A 602 5.35 15.20 31.43
N SER A 603 6.10 16.30 31.55
CA SER A 603 6.61 17.13 30.44
C SER A 603 8.10 16.94 30.13
N SER A 604 8.76 15.96 30.76
CA SER A 604 10.11 15.52 30.42
C SER A 604 10.41 14.23 31.16
N LEU A 605 10.78 13.18 30.41
CA LEU A 605 11.25 11.92 30.95
C LEU A 605 12.41 11.41 30.08
N PRO A 606 13.67 11.73 30.46
CA PRO A 606 14.85 11.29 29.73
C PRO A 606 14.99 9.76 29.67
N ALA A 607 15.70 9.27 28.65
CA ALA A 607 16.07 7.87 28.53
C ALA A 607 16.87 7.39 29.76
N GLY A 608 16.55 6.21 30.27
CA GLY A 608 17.20 5.60 31.44
C GLY A 608 16.91 6.27 32.78
N ARG A 609 15.94 7.19 32.86
CA ARG A 609 15.56 7.91 34.08
C ARG A 609 14.14 7.56 34.53
N SER A 610 13.83 7.90 35.77
CA SER A 610 12.48 7.82 36.34
C SER A 610 11.95 9.23 36.64
N ALA A 611 10.64 9.41 36.55
CA ALA A 611 9.97 10.62 36.98
C ALA A 611 8.66 10.30 37.70
N GLU A 612 8.25 11.20 38.59
CA GLU A 612 6.92 11.19 39.19
C GLU A 612 5.97 11.95 38.28
N LEU A 613 4.97 11.25 37.75
CA LEU A 613 3.90 11.84 36.97
C LEU A 613 2.85 12.39 37.93
N SER A 614 2.29 13.55 37.59
CA SER A 614 1.19 14.15 38.35
C SER A 614 -0.17 13.69 37.81
N LEU A 615 -1.11 13.42 38.71
CA LEU A 615 -2.50 13.19 38.39
C LEU A 615 -3.08 14.38 37.62
N VAL A 616 -3.78 14.08 36.53
CA VAL A 616 -4.46 15.06 35.69
C VAL A 616 -5.82 15.34 36.31
N THR A 617 -5.92 16.43 37.06
CA THR A 617 -7.18 16.93 37.64
C THR A 617 -7.98 17.82 36.68
N ASP A 618 -7.31 18.42 35.68
CA ASP A 618 -7.91 19.18 34.57
C ASP A 618 -7.24 18.77 33.25
N ASN A 619 -8.04 18.59 32.20
CA ASN A 619 -7.64 18.16 30.87
C ASN A 619 -6.72 19.16 30.12
N GLN A 620 -6.39 20.31 30.70
CA GLN A 620 -5.48 21.30 30.10
C GLN A 620 -4.06 20.76 29.84
N ARG A 621 -3.49 19.95 30.74
CA ARG A 621 -2.08 19.49 30.60
C ARG A 621 -1.89 18.45 29.47
N PRO A 622 -2.71 17.40 29.35
CA PRO A 622 -2.63 16.48 28.21
C PRO A 622 -2.89 17.15 26.85
N ARG A 623 -3.63 18.27 26.82
CA ARG A 623 -3.85 19.04 25.59
C ARG A 623 -2.57 19.65 25.03
N GLN A 624 -1.50 19.83 25.80
CA GLN A 624 -0.22 20.32 25.29
C GLN A 624 0.38 19.37 24.25
N LEU A 625 0.35 18.06 24.52
CA LEU A 625 0.76 17.02 23.57
C LEU A 625 -0.06 17.11 22.28
N LEU A 626 -1.38 17.19 22.41
CA LEU A 626 -2.30 17.28 21.28
C LEU A 626 -2.13 18.59 20.50
N ALA A 627 -1.81 19.70 21.18
CA ALA A 627 -1.55 20.99 20.56
C ALA A 627 -0.28 20.98 19.71
N VAL A 628 0.80 20.34 20.17
CA VAL A 628 2.03 20.15 19.37
C VAL A 628 1.72 19.38 18.09
N ILE A 629 0.97 18.28 18.19
CA ILE A 629 0.54 17.50 17.01
C ILE A 629 -0.29 18.39 16.07
N ALA A 630 -1.33 19.06 16.59
CA ALA A 630 -2.22 19.90 15.80
C ALA A 630 -1.49 21.07 15.10
N GLN A 631 -0.59 21.74 15.81
CA GLN A 631 0.24 22.83 15.27
C GLN A 631 1.10 22.33 14.11
N HIS A 632 1.77 21.19 14.28
CA HIS A 632 2.61 20.59 13.24
C HIS A 632 1.81 20.26 11.96
N PHE A 633 0.53 19.83 12.09
CA PHE A 633 -0.36 19.68 10.93
C PHE A 633 -0.78 21.02 10.31
N ALA A 634 -1.03 22.04 11.11
CA ALA A 634 -1.45 23.37 10.64
C ALA A 634 -0.35 24.08 9.84
N GLU A 635 0.89 24.05 10.32
CA GLU A 635 2.07 24.62 9.64
C GLU A 635 2.26 24.02 8.25
N GLN A 636 2.10 22.69 8.13
CA GLN A 636 2.21 21.99 6.85
C GLN A 636 1.08 22.36 5.87
N GLN A 637 -0.15 22.51 6.34
CA GLN A 637 -1.25 22.97 5.50
C GLN A 637 -1.00 24.39 4.97
N GLN A 638 -0.44 25.28 5.79
CA GLN A 638 -0.07 26.63 5.38
C GLN A 638 1.09 26.63 4.38
N ALA A 639 2.11 25.79 4.58
CA ALA A 639 3.22 25.63 3.64
C ALA A 639 2.73 25.12 2.27
N ALA A 640 1.87 24.11 2.27
CA ALA A 640 1.23 23.57 1.06
C ALA A 640 0.46 24.64 0.27
N ALA A 641 -0.25 25.54 0.97
CA ALA A 641 -1.00 26.63 0.35
C ALA A 641 -0.10 27.66 -0.36
N ARG A 642 1.12 27.89 0.15
CA ARG A 642 2.11 28.82 -0.44
C ARG A 642 2.74 28.29 -1.74
N ILE A 643 2.88 26.97 -1.87
CA ILE A 643 3.54 26.33 -3.02
C ILE A 643 2.71 26.45 -4.32
N GLY A 644 1.48 26.97 -4.25
CA GLY A 644 0.76 27.44 -5.44
C GLY A 644 0.61 26.36 -6.51
N SER A 645 0.19 25.16 -6.13
CA SER A 645 -0.13 24.12 -7.12
C SER A 645 -1.14 24.69 -8.13
N SER A 646 -0.89 24.56 -9.43
CA SER A 646 -1.85 24.93 -10.48
C SER A 646 -3.21 24.30 -10.17
N ARG A 647 -4.12 25.13 -9.61
CA ARG A 647 -5.43 24.69 -9.12
C ARG A 647 -6.22 23.98 -10.23
N SER A 648 -5.93 24.27 -11.50
CA SER A 648 -6.65 23.70 -12.66
C SER A 648 -6.23 22.27 -13.03
N ALA A 649 -4.95 21.89 -12.89
CA ALA A 649 -4.49 20.54 -13.18
C ALA A 649 -4.86 19.57 -12.04
N GLN A 650 -4.68 20.03 -10.80
CA GLN A 650 -5.02 19.26 -9.60
C GLN A 650 -6.53 19.13 -9.41
N SER A 651 -7.32 20.16 -9.76
CA SER A 651 -8.78 20.09 -9.77
C SER A 651 -9.29 19.12 -10.83
N ARG A 652 -8.73 19.11 -12.05
CA ARG A 652 -9.12 18.15 -13.09
C ARG A 652 -8.76 16.70 -12.73
N TYR A 653 -7.57 16.47 -12.18
CA TYR A 653 -7.17 15.13 -11.72
C TYR A 653 -8.03 14.66 -10.55
N ARG A 654 -8.21 15.50 -9.51
CA ARG A 654 -9.10 15.19 -8.39
C ARG A 654 -10.54 14.98 -8.87
N ALA A 655 -11.07 15.80 -9.77
CA ALA A 655 -12.42 15.62 -10.29
C ALA A 655 -12.57 14.26 -11.00
N ARG A 656 -11.58 13.87 -11.82
CA ARG A 656 -11.57 12.55 -12.47
C ARG A 656 -11.46 11.41 -11.47
N GLU A 657 -10.48 11.41 -10.57
CA GLU A 657 -10.32 10.33 -9.59
C GLU A 657 -11.42 10.28 -8.53
N THR A 658 -11.92 11.43 -8.08
CA THR A 658 -13.06 11.50 -7.15
C THR A 658 -14.32 10.99 -7.83
N SER A 659 -14.52 11.29 -9.13
CA SER A 659 -15.64 10.72 -9.90
C SER A 659 -15.55 9.20 -10.09
N LEU A 660 -14.36 8.62 -9.93
CA LEU A 660 -14.09 7.18 -10.03
C LEU A 660 -13.93 6.49 -8.66
N GLY A 661 -14.05 7.23 -7.55
CA GLY A 661 -13.77 6.73 -6.19
C GLY A 661 -12.30 6.31 -5.96
N SER A 662 -11.39 6.62 -6.87
CA SER A 662 -10.00 6.17 -6.85
C SER A 662 -9.05 7.10 -6.11
N ALA A 663 -9.47 8.33 -5.79
CA ALA A 663 -8.59 9.34 -5.18
C ALA A 663 -8.08 8.88 -3.81
N SER A 664 -6.79 8.54 -3.71
CA SER A 664 -6.12 8.36 -2.42
C SER A 664 -5.88 9.74 -1.79
N SER A 665 -6.00 9.82 -0.48
CA SER A 665 -5.54 10.98 0.29
C SER A 665 -4.70 10.47 1.44
N PHE A 666 -3.61 11.16 1.76
CA PHE A 666 -2.77 10.77 2.87
C PHE A 666 -3.57 10.65 4.17
N ASN A 667 -4.59 11.49 4.33
CA ASN A 667 -5.46 11.54 5.50
C ASN A 667 -6.32 10.29 5.71
N THR A 668 -6.42 9.41 4.71
CA THR A 668 -7.14 8.13 4.81
C THR A 668 -6.27 6.98 5.31
N GLY A 669 -4.94 7.14 5.24
CA GLY A 669 -3.99 6.09 5.62
C GLY A 669 -3.85 5.92 7.14
N ILE A 670 -3.49 4.71 7.58
CA ILE A 670 -3.30 4.35 8.99
C ILE A 670 -2.39 5.36 9.72
N LEU A 671 -1.26 5.74 9.11
CA LEU A 671 -0.29 6.67 9.70
C LEU A 671 -0.93 8.02 10.05
N GLU A 672 -1.47 8.71 9.05
CA GLU A 672 -2.00 10.07 9.24
C GLU A 672 -3.30 10.05 10.05
N LEU A 673 -4.13 9.03 9.86
CA LEU A 673 -5.34 8.86 10.67
C LEU A 673 -5.00 8.64 12.14
N SER A 674 -3.99 7.82 12.45
CA SER A 674 -3.55 7.56 13.84
C SER A 674 -3.00 8.80 14.51
N LEU A 675 -2.27 9.64 13.77
CA LEU A 675 -1.73 10.91 14.28
C LEU A 675 -2.80 11.99 14.45
N ARG A 676 -3.75 12.10 13.51
CA ARG A 676 -4.81 13.12 13.55
C ARG A 676 -5.92 12.80 14.53
N SER A 677 -6.30 11.53 14.62
CA SER A 677 -7.28 11.04 15.60
C SER A 677 -6.64 10.76 16.96
N MET A 678 -5.37 11.13 17.14
CA MET A 678 -4.69 11.00 18.41
C MET A 678 -5.47 11.76 19.47
N GLY A 679 -5.89 11.01 20.49
CA GLY A 679 -6.54 11.56 21.67
C GLY A 679 -5.76 11.19 22.92
N ILE A 680 -6.28 11.65 24.05
CA ILE A 680 -5.84 11.17 25.36
C ILE A 680 -6.08 9.65 25.44
N PRO A 681 -5.14 8.85 25.99
CA PRO A 681 -5.30 7.42 26.12
C PRO A 681 -6.65 7.07 26.76
N SER A 682 -7.53 6.40 26.02
CA SER A 682 -8.90 6.11 26.44
C SER A 682 -9.01 4.80 27.21
N THR A 683 -8.17 3.81 26.87
CA THR A 683 -8.17 2.48 27.46
C THR A 683 -7.19 2.40 28.64
N ARG A 684 -7.48 1.54 29.61
CA ARG A 684 -6.59 1.30 30.77
C ARG A 684 -5.25 0.72 30.30
N LYS A 685 -4.19 0.99 31.06
CA LYS A 685 -2.82 0.50 30.78
C LYS A 685 -2.27 0.92 29.41
N THR A 686 -2.61 2.14 28.98
CA THR A 686 -2.11 2.68 27.71
C THR A 686 -1.48 4.04 27.92
N TYR A 687 -0.53 4.38 27.04
CA TYR A 687 0.13 5.66 27.07
C TYR A 687 0.39 6.18 25.65
N VAL A 688 0.54 7.50 25.58
CA VAL A 688 0.95 8.23 24.39
C VAL A 688 2.06 9.19 24.82
N ALA A 689 3.12 9.25 24.02
CA ALA A 689 4.24 10.13 24.27
C ALA A 689 4.70 10.85 23.00
N LEU A 690 5.26 12.04 23.18
CA LEU A 690 6.06 12.72 22.16
C LEU A 690 7.52 12.42 22.43
N VAL A 691 8.20 11.90 21.42
CA VAL A 691 9.62 11.59 21.48
C VAL A 691 10.42 12.83 21.11
N ASP A 692 11.46 13.12 21.87
CA ASP A 692 12.43 14.15 21.56
C ASP A 692 13.56 13.57 20.71
N GLY A 693 13.85 14.21 19.57
CA GLY A 693 14.80 13.71 18.58
C GLY A 693 14.28 12.52 17.76
N ASP A 694 15.19 11.92 16.97
CA ASP A 694 14.88 10.85 16.04
C ASP A 694 14.93 9.46 16.74
N PRO A 695 13.80 8.72 16.84
CA PRO A 695 13.75 7.39 17.45
C PRO A 695 14.34 6.27 16.57
N GLY A 696 15.31 6.59 15.71
CA GLY A 696 15.88 5.65 14.74
C GLY A 696 14.98 5.38 13.54
N ILE A 697 14.29 6.41 13.03
CA ILE A 697 13.50 6.28 11.80
C ILE A 697 14.43 5.97 10.63
N GLN A 698 14.14 4.88 9.91
CA GLN A 698 14.93 4.52 8.74
C GLN A 698 14.62 5.41 7.55
N ARG A 699 15.63 6.16 7.11
CA ARG A 699 15.57 7.04 5.93
C ARG A 699 16.41 6.53 4.77
N GLY A 700 17.20 5.46 4.97
CA GLY A 700 18.11 4.90 3.98
C GLY A 700 19.46 5.61 3.88
N VAL A 701 19.60 6.77 4.50
CA VAL A 701 20.80 7.60 4.42
C VAL A 701 20.89 8.47 5.66
N SER A 702 22.12 8.84 6.04
CA SER A 702 22.33 9.87 7.06
C SER A 702 21.79 11.22 6.56
N SER A 703 20.93 11.85 7.36
CA SER A 703 20.33 13.12 7.03
C SER A 703 20.18 14.01 8.25
N SER A 704 20.21 15.33 8.04
CA SER A 704 19.85 16.27 9.08
C SER A 704 18.33 16.41 9.15
N ASP A 705 17.73 15.93 10.23
CA ASP A 705 16.28 16.01 10.49
C ASP A 705 15.97 17.22 11.38
N ARG A 706 15.00 18.05 10.99
CA ARG A 706 14.57 19.22 11.77
C ARG A 706 13.06 19.35 11.77
N ASP A 707 12.49 19.81 12.88
CA ASP A 707 11.05 20.05 13.06
C ASP A 707 10.14 18.82 12.86
N SER A 708 10.73 17.63 12.91
CA SER A 708 10.02 16.35 12.77
C SER A 708 9.11 16.06 13.95
N LEU A 709 8.04 15.31 13.68
CA LEU A 709 7.10 14.84 14.68
C LEU A 709 7.23 13.34 14.88
N HIS A 710 7.57 12.93 16.10
CA HIS A 710 7.70 11.53 16.47
C HIS A 710 6.78 11.22 17.66
N VAL A 711 5.79 10.37 17.41
CA VAL A 711 4.79 9.95 18.40
C VAL A 711 5.03 8.49 18.78
N LEU A 712 4.93 8.19 20.07
CA LEU A 712 4.96 6.84 20.60
C LEU A 712 3.59 6.52 21.23
N LYS A 713 3.06 5.34 20.94
CA LYS A 713 1.88 4.78 21.60
C LYS A 713 2.19 3.36 22.05
N GLY A 714 1.80 3.00 23.26
CA GLY A 714 2.01 1.64 23.75
C GLY A 714 1.06 1.26 24.88
N ASN A 715 1.17 0.00 25.29
CA ASN A 715 0.47 -0.57 26.43
C ASN A 715 1.49 -1.20 27.39
N TYR A 716 1.14 -1.33 28.67
CA TYR A 716 2.04 -1.86 29.71
C TYR A 716 1.37 -2.81 30.71
#